data_AF-A0A8H6ZAH1-F1
#
_entry.id   AF-A0A8H6ZAH1-F1
#
_cell.length_a   1.000
_cell.length_b   1.000
_cell.length_c   1.000
_cell.angle_alpha   90.00
_cell.angle_beta   90.00
_cell.angle_gamma   90.00
#
_symmetry.space_group_name_H-M   'P 1'
#
loop_
_entity.id
_entity.type
_entity.pdbx_description
1 polymer ?
#
loop_
_entity_poly.entity_id
_entity_poly.type
_entity_poly.pdbx_seq_one_letter_code
_entity_poly.pdbx_strand_id
1 'polypeptide(L)'
;MELPPGLAYLAEELPLTLLPSAITYVCLTHLIPLLDVGIPPLPLWSRVLFAIIAQPVGVVLSYVYKGFQHSRDAASRGAVHIPVVPDKSLAGLSLVSAMKNSAYPGDFLLKWSDDYGLGETVMARALYDGVVFTTEPEYIKAILATEFDNYWKGPAATRLGQSLLGFGVFNTDDEMWKFHRTMSRPFFNRERISDFDIFDRHTNGTLSHMKRRLAEGHAIDFQDCVARFTLDSATDFLFGKSVDSISAGLPYPESASFLNSADFLNHPSNTYVKAFNQGQLLMLERAAFVTRWPLAEFWKDRVKPHRQITDAYIEPILNVALEKKKSGQQDDKEVIRDSIFNILLAGRDTTAATLTFAVYMLAEHPDIADRLRKEILDVVGSSRMPTYDDLRIMKYLRAFINETLRLYPPVPFDSRTSKKATVWPPSKPGDKPLYIPPKTRIRYCVFLMHRRTDLWGPDALTFDPDRFLDERVRKYLTPNPFIFLPFNAGPRICLGQQFAYHEASFFLVRLLQTFSSFSLAPDAQPESTQPPASWKSARGTQATEKIMLGRHLTMFSKGGLWVRMKPVAAEPLCPDYRVFATSRRLETMDELSAIGIETFVLDVTDGETIRSMKDEISARTGGSLDILVNNAGRAPPAAVSDLDMSDVRALFETNLFGPMCMVQQFLPLPYCFRESVRSEYGQSRSHSAVAIPCLIQRK
;
A
#
# COMPACT_ATOMS: atom_id res chain seq x y z
N MET A 1 -29.85 6.59 -14.31
CA MET A 1 -29.51 6.42 -12.88
C MET A 1 -29.21 4.94 -12.70
N GLU A 2 -28.00 4.57 -12.29
CA GLU A 2 -27.65 3.16 -12.09
C GLU A 2 -28.48 2.56 -10.94
N LEU A 3 -28.95 1.32 -11.11
CA LEU A 3 -29.69 0.63 -10.06
C LEU A 3 -28.77 0.36 -8.86
N PRO A 4 -29.27 0.54 -7.61
CA PRO A 4 -28.59 0.08 -6.41
C PRO A 4 -28.21 -1.41 -6.47
N PRO A 5 -27.11 -1.83 -5.82
CA PRO A 5 -26.63 -3.20 -5.89
C PRO A 5 -27.67 -4.25 -5.54
N GLY A 6 -28.45 -4.06 -4.47
CA GLY A 6 -29.45 -5.06 -4.06
C GLY A 6 -30.63 -5.18 -5.01
N LEU A 7 -31.08 -4.07 -5.62
CA LEU A 7 -32.14 -4.12 -6.64
C LEU A 7 -31.65 -4.82 -7.92
N ALA A 8 -30.44 -4.50 -8.38
CA ALA A 8 -29.83 -5.19 -9.51
C ALA A 8 -29.66 -6.69 -9.24
N TYR A 9 -29.14 -7.05 -8.06
CA TYR A 9 -28.98 -8.44 -7.63
C TYR A 9 -30.32 -9.18 -7.56
N LEU A 10 -31.36 -8.56 -6.99
CA LEU A 10 -32.69 -9.17 -6.98
C LEU A 10 -33.20 -9.38 -8.40
N ALA A 11 -33.09 -8.38 -9.30
CA ALA A 11 -33.55 -8.52 -10.67
C ALA A 11 -32.85 -9.67 -11.43
N GLU A 12 -31.55 -9.89 -11.17
CA GLU A 12 -30.78 -10.99 -11.74
C GLU A 12 -31.16 -12.37 -11.16
N GLU A 13 -31.43 -12.45 -9.86
CA GLU A 13 -31.75 -13.70 -9.17
C GLU A 13 -33.25 -14.05 -9.21
N LEU A 14 -34.13 -13.07 -9.47
CA LEU A 14 -35.58 -13.24 -9.46
C LEU A 14 -36.06 -14.33 -10.45
N PRO A 15 -35.55 -14.40 -11.70
CA PRO A 15 -35.92 -15.48 -12.62
C PRO A 15 -35.53 -16.86 -12.08
N LEU A 16 -34.32 -17.01 -11.55
CA LEU A 16 -33.84 -18.28 -10.98
C LEU A 16 -34.62 -18.70 -9.73
N THR A 17 -35.09 -17.71 -8.96
CA THR A 17 -35.80 -17.95 -7.71
C THR A 17 -37.31 -18.14 -7.86
N LEU A 18 -37.92 -17.57 -8.90
CA LEU A 18 -39.36 -17.74 -9.16
C LEU A 18 -39.68 -18.85 -10.16
N LEU A 19 -38.72 -19.30 -10.96
CA LEU A 19 -38.95 -20.30 -12.00
C LEU A 19 -39.51 -21.63 -11.47
N PRO A 20 -38.99 -22.23 -10.37
CA PRO A 20 -39.57 -23.47 -9.84
C PRO A 20 -41.01 -23.29 -9.35
N SER A 21 -41.31 -22.14 -8.73
CA SER A 21 -42.68 -21.79 -8.32
C SER A 21 -43.61 -21.61 -9.52
N ALA A 22 -43.17 -20.89 -10.55
CA ALA A 22 -43.93 -20.66 -11.77
C ALA A 22 -44.20 -21.97 -12.54
N ILE A 23 -43.17 -22.81 -12.72
CA ILE A 23 -43.30 -24.13 -13.35
C ILE A 23 -44.28 -24.99 -12.56
N THR A 24 -44.14 -25.06 -11.24
CA THR A 24 -45.04 -25.85 -10.39
C THR A 24 -46.49 -25.38 -10.53
N TYR A 25 -46.72 -24.07 -10.51
CA TYR A 25 -48.05 -23.48 -10.68
C TYR A 25 -48.66 -23.80 -12.06
N VAL A 26 -47.88 -23.63 -13.14
CA VAL A 26 -48.30 -23.94 -14.52
C VAL A 26 -48.58 -25.43 -14.68
N CYS A 27 -47.72 -26.29 -14.14
CA CYS A 27 -47.91 -27.74 -14.19
C CYS A 27 -49.20 -28.17 -13.51
N LEU A 28 -49.45 -27.69 -12.29
CA LEU A 28 -50.65 -28.02 -11.51
C LEU A 28 -51.94 -27.43 -12.10
N THR A 29 -51.84 -26.32 -12.85
CA THR A 29 -53.01 -25.63 -13.41
C THR A 29 -53.35 -26.09 -14.83
N HIS A 30 -52.36 -26.40 -15.65
CA HIS A 30 -52.56 -26.63 -17.08
C HIS A 30 -52.09 -28.01 -17.53
N LEU A 31 -50.90 -28.48 -17.12
CA LEU A 31 -50.34 -29.73 -17.66
C LEU A 31 -50.98 -30.98 -17.05
N ILE A 32 -51.16 -31.04 -15.73
CA ILE A 32 -51.73 -32.22 -15.07
C ILE A 32 -53.18 -32.49 -15.51
N PRO A 33 -54.06 -31.48 -15.64
CA PRO A 33 -55.40 -31.69 -16.18
C PRO A 33 -55.42 -32.18 -17.63
N LEU A 34 -54.41 -31.83 -18.45
CA LEU A 34 -54.31 -32.28 -19.84
C LEU A 34 -53.86 -33.75 -19.98
N LEU A 35 -53.25 -34.32 -18.94
CA LEU A 35 -52.71 -35.68 -18.95
C LEU A 35 -53.75 -36.76 -18.56
N ASP A 36 -55.01 -36.36 -18.30
CA ASP A 36 -56.16 -37.22 -17.94
C ASP A 36 -55.85 -38.26 -16.86
N VAL A 37 -55.10 -37.85 -15.83
CA VAL A 37 -54.55 -38.75 -14.80
C VAL A 37 -55.58 -39.14 -13.72
N GLY A 38 -56.88 -38.86 -13.94
CA GLY A 38 -57.96 -39.18 -12.99
C GLY A 38 -57.93 -38.40 -11.66
N ILE A 39 -57.15 -37.32 -11.56
CA ILE A 39 -57.04 -36.48 -10.36
C ILE A 39 -57.91 -35.22 -10.55
N PRO A 40 -58.86 -34.91 -9.64
CA PRO A 40 -59.65 -33.69 -9.72
C PRO A 40 -58.78 -32.43 -9.60
N PRO A 41 -59.15 -31.31 -10.25
CA PRO A 41 -58.34 -30.10 -10.25
C PRO A 41 -58.17 -29.55 -8.83
N LEU A 42 -56.92 -29.32 -8.44
CA LEU A 42 -56.57 -28.80 -7.12
C LEU A 42 -57.16 -27.39 -6.89
N PRO A 43 -57.68 -27.09 -5.69
CA PRO A 43 -58.17 -25.75 -5.37
C PRO A 43 -57.03 -24.72 -5.43
N LEU A 44 -57.34 -23.47 -5.80
CA LEU A 44 -56.36 -22.42 -6.06
C LEU A 44 -55.35 -22.24 -4.91
N TRP A 45 -55.82 -22.22 -3.66
CA TRP A 45 -54.97 -22.05 -2.49
C TRP A 45 -53.89 -23.13 -2.38
N SER A 46 -54.22 -24.38 -2.74
CA SER A 46 -53.26 -25.49 -2.69
C SER A 46 -52.23 -25.40 -3.81
N ARG A 47 -52.62 -24.96 -5.01
CA ARG A 47 -51.71 -24.70 -6.13
C ARG A 47 -50.70 -23.60 -5.80
N VAL A 48 -51.18 -22.51 -5.20
CA VAL A 48 -50.32 -21.41 -4.72
C VAL A 48 -49.38 -21.90 -3.61
N LEU A 49 -49.87 -22.69 -2.66
CA LEU A 49 -49.05 -23.26 -1.59
C LEU A 49 -47.93 -24.17 -2.15
N PHE A 50 -48.25 -25.08 -3.06
CA PHE A 50 -47.24 -25.94 -3.71
C PHE A 50 -46.22 -25.12 -4.51
N ALA A 51 -46.65 -24.06 -5.20
CA ALA A 51 -45.75 -23.16 -5.90
C ALA A 51 -44.78 -22.45 -4.92
N ILE A 52 -45.26 -21.99 -3.76
CA ILE A 52 -44.41 -21.37 -2.74
C ILE A 52 -43.41 -22.38 -2.16
N ILE A 53 -43.85 -23.60 -1.86
CA ILE A 53 -43.02 -24.66 -1.27
C ILE A 53 -42.02 -25.26 -2.27
N ALA A 54 -42.33 -25.25 -3.57
CA ALA A 54 -41.46 -25.79 -4.61
C ALA A 54 -40.07 -25.14 -4.60
N GLN A 55 -39.98 -23.88 -4.21
CA GLN A 55 -38.71 -23.16 -4.18
C GLN A 55 -37.75 -23.65 -3.09
N PRO A 56 -38.08 -23.64 -1.78
CA PRO A 56 -37.20 -24.19 -0.76
C PRO A 56 -36.91 -25.68 -0.98
N VAL A 57 -37.88 -26.46 -1.46
CA VAL A 57 -37.68 -27.88 -1.81
C VAL A 57 -36.67 -28.02 -2.95
N GLY A 58 -36.80 -27.25 -4.03
CA GLY A 58 -35.88 -27.27 -5.16
C GLY A 58 -34.45 -26.90 -4.78
N VAL A 59 -34.27 -25.92 -3.88
CA VAL A 59 -32.95 -25.54 -3.34
C VAL A 59 -32.33 -26.70 -2.56
N VAL A 60 -33.09 -27.33 -1.65
CA VAL A 60 -32.62 -28.47 -0.86
C VAL A 60 -32.27 -29.65 -1.76
N LEU A 61 -33.12 -30.01 -2.72
CA LEU A 61 -32.86 -31.10 -3.68
C LEU A 61 -31.63 -30.82 -4.54
N SER A 62 -31.47 -29.58 -5.03
CA SER A 62 -30.28 -29.18 -5.79
C SER A 62 -29.01 -29.32 -4.95
N TYR A 63 -29.07 -28.94 -3.68
CA TYR A 63 -27.94 -29.07 -2.75
C TYR A 63 -27.58 -30.53 -2.49
N VAL A 64 -28.58 -31.38 -2.19
CA VAL A 64 -28.37 -32.83 -1.98
C VAL A 64 -27.81 -33.49 -3.25
N TYR A 65 -28.37 -33.17 -4.42
CA TYR A 65 -27.90 -33.69 -5.69
C TYR A 65 -26.46 -33.29 -6.01
N LYS A 66 -26.11 -32.01 -5.83
CA LYS A 66 -24.72 -31.55 -5.98
C LYS A 66 -23.78 -32.24 -4.98
N GLY A 67 -24.21 -32.40 -3.73
CA GLY A 67 -23.45 -33.14 -2.71
C GLY A 67 -23.18 -34.60 -3.11
N PHE A 68 -24.18 -35.27 -3.67
CA PHE A 68 -24.04 -36.62 -4.22
C PHE A 68 -23.07 -36.65 -5.41
N GLN A 69 -23.23 -35.75 -6.39
CA GLN A 69 -22.31 -35.64 -7.53
C GLN A 69 -20.87 -35.41 -7.08
N HIS A 70 -20.63 -34.46 -6.18
CA HIS A 70 -19.30 -34.17 -5.68
C HIS A 70 -18.69 -35.33 -4.90
N SER A 71 -19.49 -36.10 -4.15
CA SER A 71 -19.01 -37.28 -3.43
C SER A 71 -18.63 -38.41 -4.37
N ARG A 72 -19.42 -38.62 -5.43
CA ARG A 72 -19.08 -39.58 -6.49
C ARG A 72 -17.82 -39.18 -7.24
N ASP A 73 -17.66 -37.89 -7.56
CA ASP A 73 -16.49 -37.35 -8.26
C ASP A 73 -15.22 -37.38 -7.40
N ALA A 74 -15.34 -37.15 -6.08
CA ALA A 74 -14.24 -37.30 -5.14
C ALA A 74 -13.79 -38.78 -5.08
N ALA A 75 -14.74 -39.70 -4.92
CA ALA A 75 -14.47 -41.14 -4.83
C ALA A 75 -13.83 -41.68 -6.13
N SER A 76 -14.31 -41.26 -7.30
CA SER A 76 -13.73 -41.70 -8.58
C SER A 76 -12.29 -41.22 -8.81
N ARG A 77 -11.86 -40.19 -8.07
CA ARG A 77 -10.50 -39.64 -8.10
C ARG A 77 -9.65 -40.09 -6.90
N GLY A 78 -10.15 -41.01 -6.07
CA GLY A 78 -9.45 -41.47 -4.87
C GLY A 78 -9.24 -40.36 -3.82
N ALA A 79 -10.01 -39.28 -3.88
CA ALA A 79 -9.88 -38.10 -3.05
C ALA A 79 -10.99 -38.04 -1.99
N VAL A 80 -10.75 -37.26 -0.93
CA VAL A 80 -11.74 -36.96 0.12
C VAL A 80 -12.14 -35.50 0.08
N HIS A 81 -13.29 -35.16 0.66
CA HIS A 81 -13.70 -33.76 0.78
C HIS A 81 -12.80 -33.00 1.74
N ILE A 82 -12.64 -31.70 1.51
CA ILE A 82 -11.99 -30.80 2.46
C ILE A 82 -12.76 -30.83 3.79
N PRO A 83 -12.06 -30.93 4.94
CA PRO A 83 -12.69 -30.85 6.25
C PRO A 83 -13.52 -29.57 6.41
N VAL A 84 -14.78 -29.72 6.81
CA VAL A 84 -15.71 -28.60 6.99
C VAL A 84 -15.71 -28.16 8.45
N VAL A 85 -15.58 -26.85 8.69
CA VAL A 85 -15.67 -26.27 10.03
C VAL A 85 -17.08 -26.55 10.59
N PRO A 86 -17.19 -27.22 11.75
CA PRO A 86 -18.49 -27.45 12.38
C PRO A 86 -19.18 -26.13 12.73
N ASP A 87 -20.46 -26.01 12.38
CA ASP A 87 -21.30 -24.91 12.86
C ASP A 87 -22.73 -25.40 13.10
N LYS A 88 -23.31 -24.96 14.22
CA LYS A 88 -24.69 -25.27 14.63
C LYS A 88 -25.66 -24.11 14.37
N SER A 89 -25.17 -22.95 13.95
CA SER A 89 -26.00 -21.79 13.71
C SER A 89 -26.77 -21.91 12.38
N LEU A 90 -27.91 -21.22 12.30
CA LEU A 90 -28.68 -21.17 11.06
C LEU A 90 -27.82 -20.58 9.94
N ALA A 91 -27.61 -21.34 8.87
CA ALA A 91 -26.88 -20.92 7.69
C ALA A 91 -25.45 -20.39 7.94
N GLY A 92 -24.73 -20.83 8.98
CA GLY A 92 -23.32 -20.44 9.14
C GLY A 92 -23.09 -19.03 9.70
N LEU A 93 -24.10 -18.39 10.30
CA LEU A 93 -24.01 -17.01 10.81
C LEU A 93 -22.94 -16.84 11.91
N SER A 94 -22.69 -17.86 12.72
CA SER A 94 -21.62 -17.82 13.73
C SER A 94 -20.24 -17.70 13.07
N LEU A 95 -20.02 -18.36 11.92
CA LEU A 95 -18.78 -18.30 11.17
C LEU A 95 -18.58 -16.91 10.55
N VAL A 96 -19.64 -16.29 10.03
CA VAL A 96 -19.61 -14.90 9.56
C VAL A 96 -19.22 -13.95 10.70
N SER A 97 -19.83 -14.13 11.88
CA SER A 97 -19.51 -13.35 13.07
C SER A 97 -18.06 -13.53 13.50
N ALA A 98 -17.57 -14.77 13.56
CA ALA A 98 -16.17 -15.07 13.90
C ALA A 98 -15.18 -14.43 12.92
N MET A 99 -15.44 -14.51 11.61
CA MET A 99 -14.60 -13.87 10.59
C MET A 99 -14.62 -12.34 10.68
N LYS A 100 -15.77 -11.74 11.00
CA LYS A 100 -15.94 -10.28 11.11
C LYS A 100 -15.30 -9.72 12.39
N ASN A 101 -15.42 -10.44 13.50
CA ASN A 101 -14.98 -9.99 14.82
C ASN A 101 -13.53 -10.41 15.14
N SER A 102 -12.83 -11.05 14.21
CA SER A 102 -11.42 -11.41 14.34
C SER A 102 -10.58 -10.16 14.61
N ALA A 103 -10.01 -10.08 15.82
CA ALA A 103 -9.22 -8.92 16.25
C ALA A 103 -7.81 -8.91 15.63
N TYR A 104 -7.33 -10.07 15.18
CA TYR A 104 -6.01 -10.26 14.57
C TYR A 104 -6.13 -11.01 13.23
N PRO A 105 -5.30 -10.73 12.21
CA PRO A 105 -5.41 -11.38 10.90
C PRO A 105 -5.26 -12.91 10.98
N GLY A 106 -6.31 -13.64 10.59
CA GLY A 106 -6.30 -15.10 10.53
C GLY A 106 -6.50 -15.82 11.87
N ASP A 107 -6.72 -15.10 12.97
CA ASP A 107 -6.98 -15.69 14.29
C ASP A 107 -8.15 -16.70 14.27
N PHE A 108 -9.21 -16.41 13.52
CA PHE A 108 -10.33 -17.35 13.34
C PHE A 108 -9.90 -18.71 12.76
N LEU A 109 -8.87 -18.77 11.91
CA LEU A 109 -8.35 -20.04 11.36
C LEU A 109 -7.58 -20.83 12.42
N LEU A 110 -6.74 -20.14 13.20
CA LEU A 110 -6.01 -20.77 14.31
C LEU A 110 -6.98 -21.32 15.34
N LYS A 111 -8.01 -20.55 15.69
CA LYS A 111 -9.06 -20.98 16.60
C LYS A 111 -9.82 -22.20 16.09
N TRP A 112 -10.19 -22.24 14.81
CA TRP A 112 -10.84 -23.42 14.24
C TRP A 112 -9.93 -24.65 14.21
N SER A 113 -8.62 -24.45 14.02
CA SER A 113 -7.65 -25.53 14.11
C SER A 113 -7.60 -26.11 15.53
N ASP A 114 -7.53 -25.25 16.55
CA ASP A 114 -7.45 -25.66 17.96
C ASP A 114 -8.77 -26.29 18.46
N ASP A 115 -9.91 -25.64 18.19
CA ASP A 115 -11.22 -26.07 18.70
C ASP A 115 -11.70 -27.40 18.09
N TYR A 116 -11.29 -27.70 16.85
CA TYR A 116 -11.82 -28.83 16.08
C TYR A 116 -10.75 -29.81 15.59
N GLY A 117 -9.48 -29.59 15.92
CA GLY A 117 -8.36 -30.40 15.43
C GLY A 117 -8.20 -30.37 13.91
N LEU A 118 -8.65 -29.28 13.27
CA LEU A 118 -8.60 -29.15 11.83
C LEU A 118 -7.20 -28.72 11.38
N GLY A 119 -6.69 -29.31 10.30
CA GLY A 119 -5.37 -28.98 9.75
C GLY A 119 -5.32 -27.60 9.07
N GLU A 120 -4.26 -27.37 8.31
CA GLU A 120 -3.95 -26.13 7.60
C GLU A 120 -4.88 -25.82 6.41
N THR A 121 -5.87 -26.68 6.13
CA THR A 121 -6.84 -26.51 5.05
C THR A 121 -8.24 -26.90 5.48
N VAL A 122 -9.17 -25.94 5.46
CA VAL A 122 -10.55 -26.10 5.96
C VAL A 122 -11.56 -25.43 5.05
N MET A 123 -12.82 -25.89 5.09
CA MET A 123 -13.94 -25.24 4.42
C MET A 123 -14.89 -24.63 5.45
N ALA A 124 -15.09 -23.33 5.38
CA ALA A 124 -16.17 -22.65 6.10
C ALA A 124 -17.40 -22.53 5.18
N ARG A 125 -18.59 -22.88 5.70
CA ARG A 125 -19.85 -22.75 4.95
C ARG A 125 -20.75 -21.73 5.63
N ALA A 126 -20.98 -20.61 4.95
CA ALA A 126 -21.87 -19.56 5.42
C ALA A 126 -22.84 -19.16 4.30
N LEU A 127 -24.11 -18.95 4.65
CA LEU A 127 -25.19 -18.59 3.72
C LEU A 127 -25.29 -19.56 2.53
N TYR A 128 -25.12 -20.87 2.78
CA TYR A 128 -25.09 -21.95 1.77
C TYR A 128 -23.92 -21.87 0.77
N ASP A 129 -22.96 -20.99 1.05
CA ASP A 129 -21.79 -20.72 0.24
C ASP A 129 -20.52 -21.23 0.96
N GLY A 130 -19.74 -22.07 0.29
CA GLY A 130 -18.46 -22.55 0.80
C GLY A 130 -17.32 -21.59 0.46
N VAL A 131 -16.39 -21.41 1.40
CA VAL A 131 -15.07 -20.83 1.17
C VAL A 131 -14.02 -21.74 1.80
N VAL A 132 -13.07 -22.18 0.99
CA VAL A 132 -11.91 -22.94 1.44
C VAL A 132 -10.86 -21.95 1.94
N PHE A 133 -10.26 -22.22 3.09
CA PHE A 133 -9.11 -21.53 3.61
C PHE A 133 -7.92 -22.49 3.62
N THR A 134 -6.74 -22.02 3.20
CA THR A 134 -5.51 -22.82 3.26
C THR A 134 -4.28 -21.98 3.60
N THR A 135 -3.35 -22.59 4.32
CA THR A 135 -2.01 -22.09 4.64
C THR A 135 -0.93 -23.03 4.11
N GLU A 136 -1.29 -24.00 3.25
CA GLU A 136 -0.37 -25.00 2.71
C GLU A 136 0.36 -24.51 1.45
N PRO A 137 1.71 -24.44 1.45
CA PRO A 137 2.48 -23.86 0.35
C PRO A 137 2.30 -24.62 -0.97
N GLU A 138 2.14 -25.94 -0.94
CA GLU A 138 1.92 -26.74 -2.16
C GLU A 138 0.55 -26.48 -2.80
N TYR A 139 -0.48 -26.20 -1.99
CA TYR A 139 -1.81 -25.86 -2.53
C TYR A 139 -1.80 -24.44 -3.08
N ILE A 140 -1.11 -23.53 -2.40
CA ILE A 140 -0.89 -22.15 -2.88
C ILE A 140 -0.09 -22.17 -4.20
N LYS A 141 0.91 -23.03 -4.32
CA LYS A 141 1.67 -23.26 -5.56
C LYS A 141 0.81 -23.80 -6.69
N ALA A 142 -0.11 -24.73 -6.40
CA ALA A 142 -1.07 -25.20 -7.38
C ALA A 142 -1.96 -24.05 -7.88
N ILE A 143 -2.51 -23.26 -6.96
CA ILE A 143 -3.41 -22.14 -7.26
C ILE A 143 -2.71 -21.06 -8.11
N LEU A 144 -1.45 -20.76 -7.82
CA LEU A 144 -0.76 -19.61 -8.39
C LEU A 144 0.12 -19.93 -9.59
N ALA A 145 0.62 -21.16 -9.70
CA ALA A 145 1.62 -21.54 -10.68
C ALA A 145 1.24 -22.83 -11.43
N THR A 146 1.23 -24.00 -10.77
CA THR A 146 1.20 -25.27 -11.52
C THR A 146 -0.17 -25.59 -12.13
N GLU A 147 -1.26 -25.08 -11.57
CA GLU A 147 -2.62 -25.21 -12.13
C GLU A 147 -3.25 -23.84 -12.44
N PHE A 148 -2.42 -22.82 -12.74
CA PHE A 148 -2.86 -21.43 -12.89
C PHE A 148 -4.12 -21.26 -13.77
N ASP A 149 -4.19 -21.92 -14.92
CA ASP A 149 -5.33 -21.78 -15.85
C ASP A 149 -6.66 -22.27 -15.27
N ASN A 150 -6.63 -23.14 -14.26
CA ASN A 150 -7.80 -23.61 -13.55
C ASN A 150 -8.27 -22.65 -12.45
N TYR A 151 -7.52 -21.60 -12.14
CA TYR A 151 -7.85 -20.64 -11.09
C TYR A 151 -7.97 -19.22 -11.62
N TRP A 152 -9.08 -18.57 -11.29
CA TRP A 152 -9.36 -17.16 -11.61
C TRP A 152 -9.88 -16.43 -10.39
N LYS A 153 -10.13 -15.13 -10.47
CA LYS A 153 -10.86 -14.42 -9.40
C LYS A 153 -12.35 -14.75 -9.51
N GLY A 154 -12.87 -14.66 -10.73
CA GLY A 154 -14.23 -15.04 -11.09
C GLY A 154 -15.29 -13.98 -10.74
N PRO A 155 -16.53 -14.15 -11.21
CA PRO A 155 -17.54 -13.08 -11.23
C PRO A 155 -17.92 -12.53 -9.85
N ALA A 156 -17.89 -13.37 -8.81
CA ALA A 156 -18.22 -12.94 -7.45
C ALA A 156 -17.20 -11.94 -6.90
N ALA A 157 -15.90 -12.18 -7.14
CA ALA A 157 -14.84 -11.27 -6.74
C ALA A 157 -14.89 -9.97 -7.57
N THR A 158 -15.09 -10.09 -8.89
CA THR A 158 -15.23 -8.93 -9.79
C THR A 158 -16.36 -8.02 -9.35
N ARG A 159 -17.55 -8.58 -9.07
CA ARG A 159 -18.72 -7.81 -8.60
C ARG A 159 -18.45 -7.11 -7.27
N LEU A 160 -17.79 -7.80 -6.33
CA LEU A 160 -17.46 -7.23 -5.03
C LEU A 160 -16.56 -5.99 -5.15
N GLY A 161 -15.53 -6.07 -6.01
CA GLY A 161 -14.56 -5.00 -6.23
C GLY A 161 -14.97 -3.93 -7.23
N GLN A 162 -16.03 -4.15 -8.02
CA GLN A 162 -16.36 -3.32 -9.19
C GLN A 162 -16.56 -1.84 -8.85
N SER A 163 -17.25 -1.52 -7.75
CA SER A 163 -17.51 -0.12 -7.37
C SER A 163 -16.25 0.68 -7.03
N LEU A 164 -15.16 0.01 -6.63
CA LEU A 164 -13.90 0.67 -6.23
C LEU A 164 -12.80 0.50 -7.27
N LEU A 165 -12.54 -0.75 -7.67
CA LEU A 165 -11.44 -1.14 -8.55
C LEU A 165 -11.82 -1.09 -10.03
N GLY A 166 -13.12 -0.97 -10.33
CA GLY A 166 -13.65 -0.99 -11.69
C GLY A 166 -13.19 -2.22 -12.45
N PHE A 167 -12.72 -2.04 -13.69
CA PHE A 167 -12.18 -3.12 -14.53
C PHE A 167 -10.64 -3.16 -14.54
N GLY A 168 -9.97 -2.58 -13.54
CA GLY A 168 -8.51 -2.59 -13.50
C GLY A 168 -7.86 -3.97 -13.26
N VAL A 169 -6.53 -4.01 -13.25
CA VAL A 169 -5.71 -5.23 -13.19
C VAL A 169 -6.01 -6.13 -11.97
N PHE A 170 -6.50 -5.55 -10.86
CA PHE A 170 -6.87 -6.29 -9.66
C PHE A 170 -8.28 -6.86 -9.69
N ASN A 171 -9.13 -6.48 -10.65
CA ASN A 171 -10.51 -6.92 -10.70
C ASN A 171 -10.88 -7.74 -11.96
N THR A 172 -9.90 -7.99 -12.83
CA THR A 172 -10.08 -8.70 -14.11
C THR A 172 -9.28 -10.00 -14.22
N ASP A 173 -9.74 -10.86 -15.14
CA ASP A 173 -9.20 -12.17 -15.48
C ASP A 173 -8.86 -12.28 -16.98
N ASP A 174 -8.15 -13.36 -17.33
CA ASP A 174 -7.86 -13.78 -18.71
C ASP A 174 -7.32 -12.64 -19.61
N GLU A 175 -7.91 -12.40 -20.78
CA GLU A 175 -7.39 -11.45 -21.78
C GLU A 175 -7.39 -9.99 -21.29
N MET A 176 -8.41 -9.57 -20.55
CA MET A 176 -8.45 -8.20 -20.00
C MET A 176 -7.33 -7.99 -18.97
N TRP A 177 -7.06 -8.99 -18.13
CA TRP A 177 -5.93 -8.94 -17.21
C TRP A 177 -4.58 -8.88 -17.96
N LYS A 178 -4.40 -9.68 -19.02
CA LYS A 178 -3.20 -9.66 -19.86
C LYS A 178 -3.02 -8.29 -20.51
N PHE A 179 -4.10 -7.67 -20.98
CA PHE A 179 -4.09 -6.32 -21.55
C PHE A 179 -3.58 -5.29 -20.55
N HIS A 180 -4.16 -5.20 -19.34
CA HIS A 180 -3.70 -4.26 -18.31
C HIS A 180 -2.25 -4.53 -17.89
N ARG A 181 -1.85 -5.80 -17.76
CA ARG A 181 -0.47 -6.16 -17.39
C ARG A 181 0.53 -5.79 -18.47
N THR A 182 0.18 -5.96 -19.74
CA THR A 182 1.01 -5.55 -20.88
C THR A 182 1.15 -4.04 -20.95
N MET A 183 0.06 -3.30 -20.72
CA MET A 183 0.08 -1.84 -20.65
C MET A 183 0.95 -1.32 -19.51
N SER A 184 0.97 -2.02 -18.37
CA SER A 184 1.71 -1.57 -17.18
C SER A 184 3.20 -1.94 -17.20
N ARG A 185 3.60 -3.01 -17.90
CA ARG A 185 5.00 -3.51 -17.93
C ARG A 185 6.06 -2.46 -18.26
N PRO A 186 5.88 -1.56 -19.24
CA PRO A 186 6.90 -0.57 -19.61
C PRO A 186 7.29 0.38 -18.48
N PHE A 187 6.39 0.68 -17.53
CA PHE A 187 6.71 1.57 -16.40
C PHE A 187 7.73 0.96 -15.44
N PHE A 188 7.84 -0.37 -15.42
CA PHE A 188 8.68 -1.12 -14.49
C PHE A 188 9.94 -1.69 -15.15
N ASN A 189 10.48 -1.00 -16.16
CA ASN A 189 11.79 -1.34 -16.71
C ASN A 189 12.92 -0.93 -15.73
N ARG A 190 14.08 -1.57 -15.84
CA ARG A 190 15.18 -1.38 -14.88
C ARG A 190 15.70 0.05 -14.85
N GLU A 191 15.79 0.70 -16.01
CA GLU A 191 16.28 2.09 -16.14
C GLU A 191 15.43 3.06 -15.32
N ARG A 192 14.10 2.99 -15.45
CA ARG A 192 13.20 3.83 -14.66
C ARG A 192 13.30 3.52 -13.18
N ILE A 193 13.23 2.24 -12.79
CA ILE A 193 13.23 1.83 -11.39
C ILE A 193 14.56 2.17 -10.66
N SER A 194 15.62 2.51 -11.40
CA SER A 194 16.92 2.91 -10.85
C SER A 194 17.12 4.44 -10.82
N ASP A 195 16.11 5.22 -11.25
CA ASP A 195 16.10 6.68 -11.11
C ASP A 195 15.69 7.04 -9.66
N PHE A 196 16.70 7.32 -8.85
CA PHE A 196 16.53 7.61 -7.43
C PHE A 196 16.32 9.09 -7.13
N ASP A 197 16.41 9.98 -8.12
CA ASP A 197 16.17 11.41 -7.92
C ASP A 197 14.72 11.69 -7.51
N ILE A 198 13.78 10.89 -8.05
CA ILE A 198 12.36 10.93 -7.65
C ILE A 198 12.21 10.54 -6.19
N PHE A 199 12.85 9.44 -5.76
CA PHE A 199 12.78 8.99 -4.38
C PHE A 199 13.43 10.00 -3.43
N ASP A 200 14.56 10.59 -3.79
CA ASP A 200 15.24 11.59 -2.95
C ASP A 200 14.39 12.82 -2.72
N ARG A 201 13.81 13.38 -3.79
CA ARG A 201 12.94 14.57 -3.71
C ARG A 201 11.79 14.37 -2.73
N HIS A 202 11.03 13.28 -2.89
CA HIS A 202 9.86 13.00 -2.05
C HIS A 202 10.25 12.55 -0.64
N THR A 203 11.39 11.86 -0.49
CA THR A 203 11.93 11.47 0.82
C THR A 203 12.36 12.70 1.60
N ASN A 204 13.11 13.63 1.00
CA ASN A 204 13.56 14.86 1.66
C ASN A 204 12.36 15.70 2.11
N GLY A 205 11.35 15.88 1.25
CA GLY A 205 10.11 16.58 1.62
C GLY A 205 9.42 15.94 2.83
N THR A 206 9.24 14.61 2.79
CA THR A 206 8.60 13.86 3.89
C THR A 206 9.40 13.98 5.19
N LEU A 207 10.72 13.81 5.14
CA LEU A 207 11.60 13.91 6.31
C LEU A 207 11.60 15.31 6.92
N SER A 208 11.53 16.38 6.11
CA SER A 208 11.39 17.76 6.61
C SER A 208 10.08 17.96 7.37
N HIS A 209 8.96 17.45 6.87
CA HIS A 209 7.69 17.49 7.61
C HIS A 209 7.74 16.70 8.92
N MET A 210 8.41 15.53 8.93
CA MET A 210 8.62 14.74 10.14
C MET A 210 9.46 15.50 11.18
N LYS A 211 10.59 16.09 10.76
CA LYS A 211 11.47 16.88 11.64
C LYS A 211 10.71 18.05 12.27
N ARG A 212 9.94 18.80 11.48
CA ARG A 212 9.15 19.94 11.96
C ARG A 212 8.17 19.52 13.05
N ARG A 213 7.38 18.46 12.80
CA ARG A 213 6.41 17.96 13.79
C ARG A 213 7.06 17.45 15.07
N LEU A 214 8.20 16.77 14.95
CA LEU A 214 8.97 16.31 16.11
C LEU A 214 9.57 17.49 16.90
N ALA A 215 10.01 18.55 16.23
CA ALA A 215 10.53 19.77 16.87
C ALA A 215 9.44 20.55 17.62
N GLU A 216 8.17 20.48 17.18
CA GLU A 216 7.00 20.98 17.93
C GLU A 216 6.72 20.17 19.21
N GLY A 217 7.41 19.04 19.44
CA GLY A 217 7.24 18.18 20.61
C GLY A 217 6.14 17.12 20.47
N HIS A 218 5.58 16.95 19.27
CA HIS A 218 4.51 16.01 19.00
C HIS A 218 5.02 14.73 18.34
N ALA A 219 4.41 13.59 18.68
CA ALA A 219 4.61 12.35 17.95
C ALA A 219 4.06 12.46 16.52
N ILE A 220 4.57 11.63 15.62
CA ILE A 220 4.12 11.56 14.22
C ILE A 220 3.38 10.24 13.98
N ASP A 221 2.29 10.29 13.21
CA ASP A 221 1.75 9.09 12.59
C ASP A 221 2.63 8.71 11.40
N PHE A 222 3.58 7.81 11.64
CA PHE A 222 4.52 7.38 10.62
C PHE A 222 3.82 6.70 9.44
N GLN A 223 2.68 6.04 9.69
CA GLN A 223 1.88 5.41 8.65
C GLN A 223 1.34 6.43 7.64
N ASP A 224 0.78 7.55 8.12
CA ASP A 224 0.31 8.63 7.25
C ASP A 224 1.48 9.28 6.48
N CYS A 225 2.62 9.48 7.15
CA CYS A 225 3.84 10.02 6.51
C CYS A 225 4.26 9.19 5.31
N VAL A 226 4.44 7.88 5.49
CA VAL A 226 4.92 7.00 4.42
C VAL A 226 3.84 6.72 3.37
N ALA A 227 2.56 6.79 3.73
CA ALA A 227 1.46 6.69 2.77
C ALA A 227 1.38 7.91 1.84
N ARG A 228 1.82 9.10 2.28
CA ARG A 228 1.96 10.28 1.42
C ARG A 228 3.21 10.20 0.55
N PHE A 229 4.34 9.86 1.16
CA PHE A 229 5.59 9.63 0.43
C PHE A 229 5.39 8.66 -0.74
N THR A 230 4.84 7.48 -0.49
CA THR A 230 4.63 6.44 -1.51
C THR A 230 3.61 6.82 -2.56
N LEU A 231 2.61 7.63 -2.21
CA LEU A 231 1.66 8.17 -3.20
C LEU A 231 2.34 9.18 -4.12
N ASP A 232 3.13 10.09 -3.55
CA ASP A 232 3.80 11.16 -4.28
C ASP A 232 4.92 10.62 -5.17
N SER A 233 5.75 9.70 -4.65
CA SER A 233 6.77 8.99 -5.43
C SER A 233 6.18 8.13 -6.54
N ALA A 234 5.11 7.36 -6.26
CA ALA A 234 4.49 6.52 -7.28
C ALA A 234 3.83 7.34 -8.38
N THR A 235 3.12 8.42 -8.04
CA THR A 235 2.46 9.28 -9.03
C THR A 235 3.48 9.99 -9.93
N ASP A 236 4.57 10.49 -9.35
CA ASP A 236 5.68 11.09 -10.08
C ASP A 236 6.37 10.06 -10.99
N PHE A 237 6.72 8.89 -10.45
CA PHE A 237 7.36 7.80 -11.20
C PHE A 237 6.53 7.32 -12.41
N LEU A 238 5.24 7.11 -12.20
CA LEU A 238 4.37 6.50 -13.21
C LEU A 238 3.93 7.51 -14.27
N PHE A 239 3.59 8.73 -13.85
CA PHE A 239 2.91 9.70 -14.71
C PHE A 239 3.79 10.92 -15.05
N GLY A 240 4.90 11.12 -14.35
CA GLY A 240 5.78 12.28 -14.43
C GLY A 240 5.25 13.50 -13.67
N LYS A 241 4.27 13.30 -12.78
CA LYS A 241 3.68 14.37 -11.98
C LYS A 241 3.23 13.81 -10.63
N SER A 242 3.75 14.40 -9.55
CA SER A 242 3.29 14.13 -8.19
C SER A 242 1.92 14.76 -7.92
N VAL A 243 1.11 14.10 -7.08
CA VAL A 243 -0.11 14.70 -6.50
C VAL A 243 0.17 15.60 -5.30
N ASP A 244 1.44 15.63 -4.85
CA ASP A 244 1.93 16.44 -3.74
C ASP A 244 1.04 16.32 -2.49
N SER A 245 0.72 15.09 -2.12
CA SER A 245 -0.15 14.78 -0.99
C SER A 245 0.45 15.19 0.35
N ILE A 246 1.78 15.27 0.47
CA ILE A 246 2.49 15.76 1.66
C ILE A 246 2.26 17.25 1.95
N SER A 247 1.92 18.06 0.93
CA SER A 247 1.63 19.50 1.08
C SER A 247 0.51 19.80 2.08
N ALA A 248 -0.40 18.86 2.30
CA ALA A 248 -1.47 19.00 3.29
C ALA A 248 -0.95 19.02 4.74
N GLY A 249 0.31 18.65 4.96
CA GLY A 249 0.88 18.45 6.30
C GLY A 249 0.50 17.11 6.93
N LEU A 250 0.97 16.90 8.16
CA LEU A 250 0.77 15.68 8.93
C LEU A 250 -0.30 15.87 10.02
N PRO A 251 -1.12 14.86 10.32
CA PRO A 251 -2.13 14.95 11.38
C PRO A 251 -1.48 15.07 12.76
N TYR A 252 -2.06 15.90 13.63
CA TYR A 252 -1.72 15.94 15.05
C TYR A 252 -2.35 14.75 15.79
N PRO A 253 -1.72 14.26 16.89
CA PRO A 253 -2.26 13.17 17.71
C PRO A 253 -3.60 13.55 18.34
N GLU A 254 -4.34 12.56 18.83
CA GLU A 254 -5.68 12.78 19.43
C GLU A 254 -5.64 13.82 20.57
N SER A 255 -4.60 13.78 21.40
CA SER A 255 -4.36 14.74 22.48
C SER A 255 -4.18 16.20 22.02
N ALA A 256 -3.79 16.40 20.77
CA ALA A 256 -3.61 17.70 20.13
C ALA A 256 -4.51 17.87 18.89
N SER A 257 -5.62 17.13 18.84
CA SER A 257 -6.50 17.10 17.66
C SER A 257 -7.11 18.46 17.33
N PHE A 258 -7.22 19.38 18.30
CA PHE A 258 -7.65 20.76 18.12
C PHE A 258 -6.70 21.60 17.22
N LEU A 259 -5.46 21.16 17.02
CA LEU A 259 -4.50 21.77 16.08
C LEU A 259 -4.74 21.34 14.62
N ASN A 260 -5.57 20.31 14.38
CA ASN A 260 -6.00 19.94 13.03
C ASN A 260 -7.10 20.92 12.57
N SER A 261 -6.70 22.02 11.92
CA SER A 261 -7.60 23.06 11.43
C SER A 261 -8.63 22.55 10.41
N ALA A 262 -9.71 23.31 10.19
CA ALA A 262 -10.68 22.99 9.15
C ALA A 262 -10.04 22.93 7.75
N ASP A 263 -9.09 23.82 7.47
CA ASP A 263 -8.34 23.84 6.20
C ASP A 263 -7.49 22.58 6.03
N PHE A 264 -6.83 22.13 7.10
CA PHE A 264 -6.14 20.84 7.10
C PHE A 264 -7.14 19.71 6.82
N LEU A 265 -8.23 19.62 7.58
CA LEU A 265 -9.17 18.49 7.48
C LEU A 265 -9.86 18.41 6.12
N ASN A 266 -10.11 19.55 5.48
CA ASN A 266 -10.79 19.68 4.18
C ASN A 266 -9.81 19.77 3.00
N HIS A 267 -8.49 19.77 3.24
CA HIS A 267 -7.50 19.75 2.17
C HIS A 267 -7.77 18.59 1.20
N PRO A 268 -7.68 18.79 -0.14
CA PRO A 268 -8.00 17.75 -1.12
C PRO A 268 -7.27 16.41 -0.86
N SER A 269 -5.98 16.46 -0.51
CA SER A 269 -5.19 15.26 -0.17
C SER A 269 -5.73 14.52 1.07
N ASN A 270 -6.17 15.24 2.10
CA ASN A 270 -6.71 14.64 3.33
C ASN A 270 -8.09 14.04 3.11
N THR A 271 -8.91 14.70 2.29
CA THR A 271 -10.21 14.19 1.85
C THR A 271 -10.03 12.94 0.97
N TYR A 272 -9.04 12.93 0.08
CA TYR A 272 -8.65 11.77 -0.72
C TYR A 272 -8.24 10.59 0.15
N VAL A 273 -7.28 10.78 1.08
CA VAL A 273 -6.78 9.70 1.96
C VAL A 273 -7.92 9.06 2.75
N LYS A 274 -8.80 9.88 3.35
CA LYS A 274 -9.98 9.41 4.09
C LYS A 274 -10.93 8.61 3.19
N ALA A 275 -11.28 9.15 2.02
CA ALA A 275 -12.18 8.47 1.08
C ALA A 275 -11.58 7.17 0.53
N PHE A 276 -10.29 7.19 0.18
CA PHE A 276 -9.57 6.04 -0.35
C PHE A 276 -9.54 4.89 0.66
N ASN A 277 -9.14 5.16 1.90
CA ASN A 277 -9.11 4.14 2.96
C ASN A 277 -10.53 3.62 3.28
N GLN A 278 -11.53 4.52 3.39
CA GLN A 278 -12.91 4.14 3.69
C GLN A 278 -13.53 3.30 2.57
N GLY A 279 -13.29 3.64 1.30
CA GLY A 279 -13.77 2.87 0.15
C GLY A 279 -13.26 1.43 0.18
N GLN A 280 -12.00 1.21 0.54
CA GLN A 280 -11.43 -0.12 0.66
C GLN A 280 -12.00 -0.92 1.85
N LEU A 281 -12.21 -0.27 3.01
CA LEU A 281 -12.83 -0.92 4.17
C LEU A 281 -14.26 -1.37 3.86
N LEU A 282 -15.06 -0.51 3.24
CA LEU A 282 -16.43 -0.82 2.81
C LEU A 282 -16.45 -1.95 1.77
N MET A 283 -15.51 -1.94 0.83
CA MET A 283 -15.36 -3.04 -0.12
C MET A 283 -15.02 -4.36 0.60
N LEU A 284 -14.17 -4.34 1.63
CA LEU A 284 -13.85 -5.53 2.42
C LEU A 284 -15.04 -6.01 3.26
N GLU A 285 -15.86 -5.12 3.81
CA GLU A 285 -17.09 -5.49 4.54
C GLU A 285 -18.03 -6.35 3.70
N ARG A 286 -18.10 -6.09 2.38
CA ARG A 286 -18.88 -6.92 1.43
C ARG A 286 -18.42 -8.38 1.44
N ALA A 287 -17.13 -8.64 1.69
CA ALA A 287 -16.55 -9.98 1.66
C ALA A 287 -17.09 -10.91 2.77
N ALA A 288 -17.72 -10.37 3.82
CA ALA A 288 -18.38 -11.13 4.88
C ALA A 288 -19.70 -11.77 4.41
N PHE A 289 -20.39 -11.15 3.46
CA PHE A 289 -21.66 -11.63 2.89
C PHE A 289 -21.47 -12.38 1.56
N VAL A 290 -20.21 -12.57 1.15
CA VAL A 290 -19.81 -13.42 0.04
C VAL A 290 -20.51 -13.00 -1.27
N THR A 291 -21.44 -13.78 -1.81
CA THR A 291 -22.21 -13.50 -3.05
C THR A 291 -23.43 -12.62 -2.81
N ARG A 292 -23.92 -12.58 -1.56
CA ARG A 292 -25.17 -11.91 -1.17
C ARG A 292 -24.94 -10.52 -0.59
N TRP A 293 -23.70 -10.01 -0.62
CA TRP A 293 -23.39 -8.65 -0.19
C TRP A 293 -24.29 -7.57 -0.81
N PRO A 294 -24.79 -7.66 -2.07
CA PRO A 294 -25.63 -6.62 -2.62
C PRO A 294 -26.93 -6.41 -1.81
N LEU A 295 -27.43 -7.45 -1.13
CA LEU A 295 -28.60 -7.35 -0.26
C LEU A 295 -28.35 -6.48 0.98
N ALA A 296 -27.10 -6.41 1.47
CA ALA A 296 -26.72 -5.52 2.55
C ALA A 296 -26.61 -4.05 2.10
N GLU A 297 -26.52 -3.81 0.79
CA GLU A 297 -26.47 -2.49 0.15
C GLU A 297 -27.69 -2.28 -0.77
N PHE A 298 -28.88 -2.60 -0.22
CA PHE A 298 -30.11 -2.67 -1.01
C PHE A 298 -30.48 -1.36 -1.71
N TRP A 299 -30.36 -0.24 -0.98
CA TRP A 299 -30.81 1.07 -1.45
C TRP A 299 -29.71 1.94 -2.04
N LYS A 300 -28.45 1.70 -1.69
CA LYS A 300 -27.32 2.53 -2.09
C LYS A 300 -26.01 1.77 -2.05
N ASP A 301 -25.19 1.98 -3.06
CA ASP A 301 -23.79 1.57 -3.07
C ASP A 301 -22.97 2.45 -2.11
N ARG A 302 -22.43 1.86 -1.04
CA ARG A 302 -21.68 2.59 0.00
C ARG A 302 -20.29 3.02 -0.48
N VAL A 303 -19.74 2.34 -1.48
CA VAL A 303 -18.37 2.55 -1.99
C VAL A 303 -18.31 3.67 -3.03
N LYS A 304 -19.33 3.80 -3.89
CA LYS A 304 -19.37 4.79 -4.98
C LYS A 304 -19.09 6.24 -4.56
N PRO A 305 -19.66 6.79 -3.47
CA PRO A 305 -19.36 8.16 -3.05
C PRO A 305 -17.87 8.39 -2.76
N HIS A 306 -17.19 7.38 -2.19
CA HIS A 306 -15.76 7.45 -1.92
C HIS A 306 -14.94 7.34 -3.22
N ARG A 307 -15.37 6.46 -4.14
CA ARG A 307 -14.77 6.34 -5.48
C ARG A 307 -14.79 7.68 -6.22
N GLN A 308 -15.92 8.40 -6.20
CA GLN A 308 -16.06 9.72 -6.83
C GLN A 308 -15.06 10.76 -6.30
N ILE A 309 -14.84 10.80 -4.98
CA ILE A 309 -13.84 11.67 -4.36
C ILE A 309 -12.44 11.30 -4.86
N THR A 310 -12.14 10.00 -4.88
CA THR A 310 -10.81 9.55 -5.34
C THR A 310 -10.59 9.83 -6.82
N ASP A 311 -11.63 9.70 -7.66
CA ASP A 311 -11.58 10.01 -9.09
C ASP A 311 -11.30 11.48 -9.35
N ALA A 312 -11.99 12.37 -8.61
CA ALA A 312 -11.77 13.80 -8.72
C ALA A 312 -10.32 14.20 -8.39
N TYR A 313 -9.71 13.55 -7.41
CA TYR A 313 -8.32 13.81 -7.02
C TYR A 313 -7.31 13.34 -8.07
N ILE A 314 -7.57 12.23 -8.77
CA ILE A 314 -6.66 11.67 -9.78
C ILE A 314 -6.94 12.21 -11.20
N GLU A 315 -8.01 12.95 -11.42
CA GLU A 315 -8.39 13.48 -12.74
C GLU A 315 -7.25 14.28 -13.43
N PRO A 316 -6.43 15.10 -12.72
CA PRO A 316 -5.28 15.75 -13.35
C PRO A 316 -4.26 14.78 -13.93
N ILE A 317 -4.02 13.65 -13.25
CA ILE A 317 -3.13 12.58 -13.74
C ILE A 317 -3.77 11.88 -14.94
N LEU A 318 -5.06 11.59 -14.86
CA LEU A 318 -5.81 10.97 -15.95
C LEU A 318 -5.72 11.83 -17.23
N ASN A 319 -5.86 13.15 -17.11
CA ASN A 319 -5.75 14.05 -18.26
C ASN A 319 -4.36 13.98 -18.92
N VAL A 320 -3.29 13.98 -18.13
CA VAL A 320 -1.91 13.80 -18.66
C VAL A 320 -1.74 12.44 -19.35
N ALA A 321 -2.32 11.37 -18.79
CA ALA A 321 -2.25 10.04 -19.38
C ALA A 321 -3.02 9.97 -20.71
N LEU A 322 -4.18 10.63 -20.80
CA LEU A 322 -5.00 10.71 -22.00
C LEU A 322 -4.32 11.54 -23.10
N GLU A 323 -3.69 12.65 -22.77
CA GLU A 323 -2.93 13.47 -23.73
C GLU A 323 -1.78 12.70 -24.39
N LYS A 324 -1.11 11.82 -23.63
CA LYS A 324 -0.04 10.95 -24.15
C LYS A 324 -0.56 9.84 -25.08
N LYS A 325 -1.83 9.43 -24.93
CA LYS A 325 -2.46 8.38 -25.74
C LYS A 325 -3.24 9.05 -26.88
N LYS A 326 -2.61 9.21 -28.06
CA LYS A 326 -3.30 9.69 -29.28
C LYS A 326 -4.38 8.69 -29.76
N SER A 327 -5.54 8.64 -29.12
CA SER A 327 -6.84 8.21 -29.71
C SER A 327 -7.99 8.39 -28.72
N GLY A 328 -9.03 9.12 -29.13
CA GLY A 328 -10.24 9.40 -28.35
C GLY A 328 -11.36 8.38 -28.57
N GLN A 329 -11.48 7.41 -27.67
CA GLN A 329 -12.73 6.67 -27.43
C GLN A 329 -13.14 6.80 -25.95
N GLN A 330 -14.43 6.90 -25.69
CA GLN A 330 -14.95 7.11 -24.33
C GLN A 330 -14.71 5.90 -23.41
N ASP A 331 -14.79 4.69 -23.97
CA ASP A 331 -14.49 3.44 -23.27
C ASP A 331 -13.01 3.35 -22.81
N ASP A 332 -12.10 4.02 -23.53
CA ASP A 332 -10.69 4.11 -23.12
C ASP A 332 -10.51 4.94 -21.84
N LYS A 333 -11.34 5.97 -21.61
CA LYS A 333 -11.19 6.86 -20.45
C LYS A 333 -11.49 6.13 -19.13
N GLU A 334 -12.56 5.36 -19.08
CA GLU A 334 -12.93 4.59 -17.87
C GLU A 334 -11.91 3.51 -17.58
N VAL A 335 -11.49 2.75 -18.60
CA VAL A 335 -10.47 1.70 -18.47
C VAL A 335 -9.12 2.28 -17.99
N ILE A 336 -8.71 3.45 -18.49
CA ILE A 336 -7.48 4.12 -18.04
C ILE A 336 -7.65 4.64 -16.61
N ARG A 337 -8.79 5.26 -16.27
CA ARG A 337 -9.07 5.73 -14.90
C ARG A 337 -9.01 4.59 -13.88
N ASP A 338 -9.62 3.46 -14.19
CA ASP A 338 -9.57 2.27 -13.34
C ASP A 338 -8.14 1.72 -13.25
N SER A 339 -7.41 1.71 -14.36
CA SER A 339 -6.00 1.31 -14.38
C SER A 339 -5.14 2.21 -13.48
N ILE A 340 -5.30 3.53 -13.57
CA ILE A 340 -4.58 4.51 -12.74
C ILE A 340 -4.89 4.24 -11.28
N PHE A 341 -6.17 4.14 -10.89
CA PHE A 341 -6.53 3.86 -9.50
C PHE A 341 -5.93 2.56 -8.98
N ASN A 342 -5.98 1.49 -9.77
CA ASN A 342 -5.42 0.20 -9.38
C ASN A 342 -3.89 0.29 -9.20
N ILE A 343 -3.19 0.99 -10.08
CA ILE A 343 -1.73 1.15 -9.95
C ILE A 343 -1.39 2.03 -8.74
N LEU A 344 -2.15 3.10 -8.48
CA LEU A 344 -1.96 3.93 -7.28
C LEU A 344 -2.16 3.15 -5.99
N LEU A 345 -3.20 2.30 -5.94
CA LEU A 345 -3.40 1.38 -4.83
C LEU A 345 -2.21 0.43 -4.66
N ALA A 346 -1.68 -0.09 -5.77
CA ALA A 346 -0.52 -0.98 -5.77
C ALA A 346 0.78 -0.28 -5.30
N GLY A 347 1.00 0.98 -5.69
CA GLY A 347 2.22 1.72 -5.37
C GLY A 347 2.21 2.32 -3.96
N ARG A 348 1.06 2.84 -3.51
CA ARG A 348 0.90 3.51 -2.22
C ARG A 348 0.88 2.52 -1.06
N ASP A 349 -0.18 1.72 -0.98
CA ASP A 349 -0.54 1.04 0.26
C ASP A 349 0.43 -0.09 0.63
N THR A 350 1.01 -0.78 -0.36
CA THR A 350 1.89 -1.92 -0.08
C THR A 350 3.27 -1.49 0.44
N THR A 351 3.88 -0.48 -0.18
CA THR A 351 5.17 0.04 0.30
C THR A 351 4.97 0.79 1.61
N ALA A 352 3.88 1.56 1.75
CA ALA A 352 3.55 2.25 2.99
C ALA A 352 3.38 1.29 4.17
N ALA A 353 2.65 0.19 3.98
CA ALA A 353 2.52 -0.86 5.00
C ALA A 353 3.88 -1.46 5.36
N THR A 354 4.72 -1.77 4.36
CA THR A 354 6.07 -2.33 4.59
C THR A 354 6.92 -1.38 5.43
N LEU A 355 6.97 -0.10 5.08
CA LEU A 355 7.72 0.92 5.82
C LEU A 355 7.16 1.14 7.23
N THR A 356 5.83 1.16 7.37
CA THR A 356 5.14 1.26 8.67
C THR A 356 5.61 0.16 9.60
N PHE A 357 5.51 -1.10 9.17
CA PHE A 357 5.92 -2.22 10.01
C PHE A 357 7.44 -2.32 10.16
N ALA A 358 8.24 -1.84 9.20
CA ALA A 358 9.68 -1.72 9.37
C ALA A 358 10.02 -0.79 10.54
N VAL A 359 9.42 0.40 10.63
CA VAL A 359 9.66 1.33 11.75
C VAL A 359 9.11 0.79 13.07
N TYR A 360 7.97 0.08 13.05
CA TYR A 360 7.50 -0.64 14.21
C TYR A 360 8.57 -1.62 14.74
N MET A 361 9.20 -2.39 13.86
CA MET A 361 10.27 -3.32 14.25
C MET A 361 11.57 -2.60 14.67
N LEU A 362 11.91 -1.46 14.07
CA LEU A 362 13.05 -0.65 14.53
C LEU A 362 12.84 -0.09 15.94
N ALA A 363 11.61 0.30 16.29
CA ALA A 363 11.27 0.77 17.62
C ALA A 363 11.29 -0.35 18.68
N GLU A 364 10.91 -1.57 18.29
CA GLU A 364 10.90 -2.75 19.17
C GLU A 364 12.27 -3.41 19.33
N HIS A 365 13.17 -3.24 18.36
CA HIS A 365 14.49 -3.89 18.33
C HIS A 365 15.62 -2.87 18.10
N PRO A 366 16.01 -2.08 19.14
CA PRO A 366 17.06 -1.08 19.02
C PRO A 366 18.41 -1.65 18.56
N ASP A 367 18.74 -2.87 18.96
CA ASP A 367 19.96 -3.59 18.54
C ASP A 367 19.99 -3.86 17.02
N ILE A 368 18.85 -4.23 16.45
CA ILE A 368 18.69 -4.41 15.00
C ILE A 368 18.74 -3.06 14.29
N ALA A 369 18.13 -2.02 14.87
CA ALA A 369 18.16 -0.67 14.32
C ALA A 369 19.59 -0.12 14.26
N ASP A 370 20.38 -0.30 15.32
CA ASP A 370 21.78 0.12 15.38
C ASP A 370 22.64 -0.62 14.35
N ARG A 371 22.46 -1.94 14.21
CA ARG A 371 23.19 -2.73 13.21
C ARG A 371 22.83 -2.33 11.78
N LEU A 372 21.53 -2.10 11.50
CA LEU A 372 21.09 -1.64 10.18
C LEU A 372 21.64 -0.25 9.86
N ARG A 373 21.56 0.67 10.82
CA ARG A 373 22.14 2.01 10.68
C ARG A 373 23.64 1.93 10.43
N LYS A 374 24.36 1.04 11.10
CA LYS A 374 25.80 0.83 10.88
C LYS A 374 26.10 0.41 9.44
N GLU A 375 25.43 -0.61 8.90
CA GLU A 375 25.61 -1.02 7.50
C GLU A 375 25.39 0.15 6.53
N ILE A 376 24.33 0.95 6.78
CA ILE A 376 24.00 2.12 5.96
C ILE A 376 25.11 3.17 6.00
N LEU A 377 25.61 3.51 7.18
CA LEU A 377 26.67 4.51 7.35
C LEU A 377 28.00 4.03 6.76
N ASP A 378 28.33 2.74 6.91
CA ASP A 378 29.56 2.15 6.37
C ASP A 378 29.58 2.15 4.83
N VAL A 379 28.42 2.01 4.17
CA VAL A 379 28.31 1.96 2.69
C VAL A 379 28.05 3.34 2.08
N VAL A 380 27.10 4.09 2.64
CA VAL A 380 26.59 5.33 2.02
C VAL A 380 27.12 6.58 2.72
N GLY A 381 27.47 6.50 4.00
CA GLY A 381 27.85 7.66 4.83
C GLY A 381 26.65 8.36 5.47
N SER A 382 26.89 9.48 6.15
CA SER A 382 25.89 10.19 6.97
C SER A 382 24.85 10.97 6.16
N SER A 383 25.19 11.43 4.95
CA SER A 383 24.37 12.41 4.22
C SER A 383 24.16 12.11 2.74
N ARG A 384 25.03 11.31 2.11
CA ARG A 384 24.98 11.00 0.68
C ARG A 384 23.71 10.23 0.32
N MET A 385 23.17 10.51 -0.86
CA MET A 385 22.10 9.73 -1.48
C MET A 385 22.62 8.32 -1.86
N PRO A 386 21.90 7.23 -1.52
CA PRO A 386 22.30 5.89 -1.98
C PRO A 386 22.12 5.77 -3.49
N THR A 387 23.00 5.02 -4.14
CA THR A 387 22.90 4.60 -5.54
C THR A 387 22.33 3.20 -5.65
N TYR A 388 21.96 2.78 -6.87
CA TYR A 388 21.49 1.41 -7.11
C TYR A 388 22.50 0.35 -6.65
N ASP A 389 23.80 0.58 -6.88
CA ASP A 389 24.85 -0.37 -6.48
C ASP A 389 25.05 -0.41 -4.97
N ASP A 390 24.88 0.71 -4.26
CA ASP A 390 24.90 0.73 -2.79
C ASP A 390 23.80 -0.18 -2.23
N LEU A 391 22.56 -0.01 -2.69
CA LEU A 391 21.43 -0.83 -2.23
C LEU A 391 21.62 -2.31 -2.55
N ARG A 392 22.30 -2.63 -3.66
CA ARG A 392 22.58 -4.01 -4.08
C ARG A 392 23.54 -4.74 -3.14
N ILE A 393 24.49 -4.02 -2.51
CA ILE A 393 25.49 -4.63 -1.62
C ILE A 393 25.07 -4.64 -0.14
N MET A 394 24.08 -3.84 0.26
CA MET A 394 23.50 -3.82 1.62
C MET A 394 22.60 -5.04 1.87
N LYS A 395 23.24 -6.18 2.16
CA LYS A 395 22.57 -7.47 2.36
C LYS A 395 21.71 -7.47 3.62
N TYR A 396 22.15 -6.80 4.68
CA TYR A 396 21.40 -6.76 5.94
C TYR A 396 20.14 -5.90 5.81
N LEU A 397 20.18 -4.78 5.10
CA LEU A 397 18.99 -4.01 4.71
C LEU A 397 17.98 -4.88 3.96
N ARG A 398 18.45 -5.65 2.97
CA ARG A 398 17.57 -6.56 2.23
C ARG A 398 16.96 -7.64 3.12
N ALA A 399 17.75 -8.21 4.01
CA ALA A 399 17.31 -9.21 4.97
C ALA A 399 16.27 -8.65 5.96
N PHE A 400 16.49 -7.42 6.45
CA PHE A 400 15.57 -6.70 7.32
C PHE A 400 14.21 -6.43 6.65
N ILE A 401 14.22 -5.96 5.39
CA ILE A 401 12.99 -5.77 4.62
C ILE A 401 12.28 -7.12 4.40
N ASN A 402 13.02 -8.18 4.06
CA ASN A 402 12.42 -9.50 3.85
C ASN A 402 11.79 -10.05 5.14
N GLU A 403 12.43 -9.89 6.30
CA GLU A 403 11.88 -10.32 7.59
C GLU A 403 10.66 -9.49 7.98
N THR A 404 10.67 -8.19 7.68
CA THR A 404 9.49 -7.32 7.81
C THR A 404 8.35 -7.83 6.93
N LEU A 405 8.60 -8.15 5.66
CA LEU A 405 7.60 -8.68 4.74
C LEU A 405 7.15 -10.10 5.10
N ARG A 406 7.99 -10.89 5.78
CA ARG A 406 7.63 -12.23 6.25
C ARG A 406 6.59 -12.13 7.36
N LEU A 407 6.86 -11.33 8.39
CA LEU A 407 5.96 -11.17 9.52
C LEU A 407 4.80 -10.21 9.21
N TYR A 408 5.00 -9.16 8.44
CA TYR A 408 3.94 -8.20 8.10
C TYR A 408 3.77 -8.09 6.59
N PRO A 409 3.36 -9.18 5.90
CA PRO A 409 3.09 -9.12 4.47
C PRO A 409 1.96 -8.12 4.21
N PRO A 410 2.16 -7.11 3.33
CA PRO A 410 1.14 -6.11 3.10
C PRO A 410 -0.21 -6.70 2.71
N VAL A 411 -0.22 -7.78 1.92
CA VAL A 411 -1.46 -8.51 1.55
C VAL A 411 -1.51 -9.85 2.29
N PRO A 412 -2.25 -9.96 3.41
CA PRO A 412 -2.23 -11.16 4.28
C PRO A 412 -3.09 -12.30 3.73
N PHE A 413 -4.10 -11.99 2.92
CA PHE A 413 -5.00 -12.94 2.28
C PHE A 413 -5.15 -12.61 0.80
N ASP A 414 -5.20 -13.64 -0.03
CA ASP A 414 -5.62 -13.52 -1.44
C ASP A 414 -6.60 -14.66 -1.77
N SER A 415 -7.37 -14.50 -2.83
CA SER A 415 -8.49 -15.37 -3.16
C SER A 415 -8.52 -15.75 -4.64
N ARG A 416 -8.86 -17.02 -4.90
CA ARG A 416 -9.14 -17.55 -6.24
C ARG A 416 -10.38 -18.42 -6.19
N THR A 417 -10.91 -18.72 -7.36
CA THR A 417 -12.03 -19.64 -7.57
C THR A 417 -11.58 -20.71 -8.53
N SER A 418 -11.89 -21.98 -8.28
CA SER A 418 -11.64 -23.04 -9.26
C SER A 418 -12.58 -22.92 -10.47
N LYS A 419 -12.07 -23.08 -11.69
CA LYS A 419 -12.87 -23.13 -12.92
C LYS A 419 -13.50 -24.52 -13.07
N LYS A 420 -12.69 -25.57 -12.90
CA LYS A 420 -13.05 -26.99 -13.01
C LYS A 420 -12.75 -27.73 -11.71
N ALA A 421 -13.34 -28.92 -11.56
CA ALA A 421 -13.03 -29.82 -10.46
C ALA A 421 -11.55 -30.24 -10.54
N THR A 422 -10.85 -30.25 -9.41
CA THR A 422 -9.46 -30.71 -9.32
C THR A 422 -9.23 -31.45 -8.00
N VAL A 423 -8.01 -31.97 -7.82
CA VAL A 423 -7.59 -32.68 -6.62
C VAL A 423 -6.26 -32.09 -6.17
N TRP A 424 -6.19 -31.68 -4.91
CA TRP A 424 -4.93 -31.32 -4.29
C TRP A 424 -4.25 -32.57 -3.72
N PRO A 425 -2.92 -32.71 -3.91
CA PRO A 425 -2.20 -33.85 -3.36
C PRO A 425 -2.25 -33.85 -1.82
N PRO A 426 -1.95 -34.98 -1.16
CA PRO A 426 -1.81 -35.00 0.29
C PRO A 426 -0.75 -33.99 0.76
N SER A 427 -1.04 -33.18 1.79
CA SER A 427 -0.04 -32.27 2.35
C SER A 427 0.94 -32.98 3.30
N LYS A 428 0.55 -34.14 3.84
CA LYS A 428 1.40 -34.99 4.69
C LYS A 428 1.46 -36.42 4.15
N PRO A 429 2.57 -37.15 4.38
CA PRO A 429 2.64 -38.57 4.07
C PRO A 429 1.53 -39.36 4.77
N GLY A 430 0.77 -40.14 4.01
CA GLY A 430 -0.33 -40.97 4.53
C GLY A 430 -1.72 -40.34 4.44
N ASP A 431 -1.83 -39.03 4.20
CA ASP A 431 -3.12 -38.38 3.98
C ASP A 431 -3.71 -38.73 2.60
N LYS A 432 -5.02 -38.60 2.47
CA LYS A 432 -5.71 -38.74 1.17
C LYS A 432 -5.70 -37.40 0.42
N PRO A 433 -5.67 -37.41 -0.92
CA PRO A 433 -5.82 -36.20 -1.71
C PRO A 433 -7.15 -35.48 -1.42
N LEU A 434 -7.17 -34.15 -1.51
CA LEU A 434 -8.35 -33.34 -1.25
C LEU A 434 -9.07 -32.99 -2.56
N TYR A 435 -10.36 -33.30 -2.65
CA TYR A 435 -11.20 -32.95 -3.79
C TYR A 435 -11.66 -31.49 -3.71
N ILE A 436 -11.45 -30.76 -4.81
CA ILE A 436 -11.88 -29.38 -4.99
C ILE A 436 -12.98 -29.35 -6.04
N PRO A 437 -14.25 -29.12 -5.66
CA PRO A 437 -15.35 -28.98 -6.62
C PRO A 437 -15.10 -27.80 -7.58
N PRO A 438 -15.75 -27.77 -8.75
CA PRO A 438 -15.70 -26.60 -9.63
C PRO A 438 -16.38 -25.41 -8.94
N LYS A 439 -15.99 -24.18 -9.30
CA LYS A 439 -16.54 -22.92 -8.75
C LYS A 439 -16.36 -22.79 -7.24
N THR A 440 -15.35 -23.45 -6.68
CA THR A 440 -15.02 -23.37 -5.26
C THR A 440 -14.16 -22.14 -5.00
N ARG A 441 -14.63 -21.23 -4.14
CA ARG A 441 -13.81 -20.11 -3.66
C ARG A 441 -12.79 -20.60 -2.65
N ILE A 442 -11.56 -20.16 -2.84
CA ILE A 442 -10.42 -20.50 -2.02
C ILE A 442 -9.75 -19.19 -1.61
N ARG A 443 -9.43 -19.06 -0.33
CA ARG A 443 -8.62 -18.00 0.25
C ARG A 443 -7.39 -18.63 0.85
N TYR A 444 -6.22 -18.12 0.52
CA TYR A 444 -5.00 -18.55 1.19
C TYR A 444 -4.45 -17.43 2.06
N CYS A 445 -3.86 -17.80 3.20
CA CYS A 445 -3.36 -16.85 4.19
C CYS A 445 -1.83 -16.89 4.24
N VAL A 446 -1.21 -15.93 3.54
CA VAL A 446 0.25 -15.77 3.54
C VAL A 446 0.76 -15.38 4.93
N PHE A 447 -0.02 -14.57 5.65
CA PHE A 447 0.31 -14.12 7.01
C PHE A 447 0.53 -15.25 8.01
N LEU A 448 -0.34 -16.27 8.00
CA LEU A 448 -0.20 -17.44 8.86
C LEU A 448 0.84 -18.43 8.31
N MET A 449 0.88 -18.65 6.99
CA MET A 449 1.90 -19.51 6.35
C MET A 449 3.32 -19.04 6.70
N HIS A 450 3.57 -17.73 6.67
CA HIS A 450 4.87 -17.17 7.01
C HIS A 450 5.28 -17.33 8.48
N ARG A 451 4.35 -17.70 9.37
CA ARG A 451 4.56 -17.88 10.82
C ARG A 451 4.62 -19.34 11.27
N ARG A 452 4.44 -20.27 10.34
CA ARG A 452 4.43 -21.71 10.60
C ARG A 452 5.82 -22.19 11.01
N THR A 453 5.92 -22.79 12.20
CA THR A 453 7.19 -23.28 12.76
C THR A 453 7.72 -24.51 12.04
N ASP A 454 6.84 -25.30 11.42
CA ASP A 454 7.24 -26.42 10.55
C ASP A 454 7.88 -25.94 9.24
N LEU A 455 7.54 -24.73 8.78
CA LEU A 455 8.11 -24.13 7.57
C LEU A 455 9.33 -23.26 7.85
N TRP A 456 9.35 -22.53 8.97
CA TRP A 456 10.35 -21.48 9.25
C TRP A 456 11.25 -21.76 10.46
N GLY A 457 11.06 -22.90 11.14
CA GLY A 457 11.79 -23.27 12.35
C GLY A 457 11.10 -22.88 13.66
N PRO A 458 11.64 -23.31 14.81
CA PRO A 458 11.03 -23.06 16.12
C PRO A 458 10.95 -21.57 16.49
N ASP A 459 11.81 -20.75 15.91
CA ASP A 459 11.90 -19.30 16.10
C ASP A 459 11.13 -18.51 15.03
N ALA A 460 10.20 -19.15 14.30
CA ALA A 460 9.42 -18.52 13.22
C ALA A 460 8.66 -17.26 13.65
N LEU A 461 8.33 -17.11 14.93
CA LEU A 461 7.63 -15.94 15.44
C LEU A 461 8.56 -14.81 15.88
N THR A 462 9.86 -15.07 15.98
CA THR A 462 10.88 -14.07 16.32
C THR A 462 11.27 -13.27 15.08
N PHE A 463 11.36 -11.95 15.23
CA PHE A 463 11.89 -11.09 14.19
C PHE A 463 13.42 -11.15 14.19
N ASP A 464 13.96 -11.81 13.18
CA ASP A 464 15.40 -11.99 13.03
C ASP A 464 15.80 -11.89 11.55
N PRO A 465 16.38 -10.75 11.12
CA PRO A 465 16.88 -10.57 9.76
C PRO A 465 17.95 -11.60 9.36
N ASP A 466 18.77 -12.13 10.28
CA ASP A 466 19.84 -13.08 9.94
C ASP A 466 19.29 -14.39 9.37
N ARG A 467 18.00 -14.67 9.52
CA ARG A 467 17.28 -15.79 8.89
C ARG A 467 17.39 -15.79 7.37
N PHE A 468 17.60 -14.61 6.77
CA PHE A 468 17.80 -14.43 5.34
C PHE A 468 19.27 -14.39 4.93
N LEU A 469 20.21 -14.57 5.87
CA LEU A 469 21.65 -14.49 5.65
C LEU A 469 22.40 -15.77 6.04
N ASP A 470 21.86 -16.55 6.96
CA ASP A 470 22.51 -17.73 7.53
C ASP A 470 22.03 -19.07 6.93
N GLU A 471 22.36 -20.17 7.61
CA GLU A 471 22.01 -21.54 7.19
C GLU A 471 20.51 -21.80 7.07
N ARG A 472 19.65 -21.02 7.75
CA ARG A 472 18.18 -21.16 7.70
C ARG A 472 17.65 -20.94 6.28
N VAL A 473 18.32 -20.11 5.47
CA VAL A 473 17.98 -19.94 4.04
C VAL A 473 18.09 -21.26 3.29
N ARG A 474 19.17 -22.03 3.50
CA ARG A 474 19.39 -23.31 2.82
C ARG A 474 18.52 -24.41 3.40
N LYS A 475 18.23 -24.35 4.69
CA LYS A 475 17.42 -25.34 5.41
C LYS A 475 15.93 -25.25 5.10
N TYR A 476 15.37 -24.04 5.06
CA TYR A 476 13.93 -23.82 4.99
C TYR A 476 13.47 -23.21 3.65
N LEU A 477 14.09 -22.09 3.25
CA LEU A 477 13.59 -21.28 2.13
C LEU A 477 14.00 -21.81 0.75
N THR A 478 15.26 -22.21 0.58
CA THR A 478 15.79 -22.70 -0.71
C THR A 478 15.10 -23.99 -1.19
N PRO A 479 14.83 -24.98 -0.32
CA PRO A 479 14.13 -26.20 -0.71
C PRO A 479 12.65 -25.95 -1.07
N ASN A 480 12.03 -24.94 -0.44
CA ASN A 480 10.64 -24.58 -0.72
C ASN A 480 10.44 -23.05 -0.78
N PRO A 481 10.71 -22.42 -1.94
CA PRO A 481 10.54 -20.96 -2.08
C PRO A 481 9.11 -20.46 -1.90
N PHE A 482 8.10 -21.34 -2.02
CA PHE A 482 6.69 -20.98 -1.86
C PHE A 482 6.27 -20.73 -0.40
N ILE A 483 7.15 -20.96 0.57
CA ILE A 483 6.91 -20.56 1.97
C ILE A 483 7.07 -19.05 2.18
N PHE A 484 7.61 -18.31 1.21
CA PHE A 484 7.81 -16.85 1.27
C PHE A 484 7.21 -16.16 0.04
N LEU A 485 6.01 -15.58 0.18
CA LEU A 485 5.23 -14.98 -0.91
C LEU A 485 4.88 -13.50 -0.69
N PRO A 486 5.84 -12.61 -0.36
CA PRO A 486 5.53 -11.19 -0.13
C PRO A 486 5.06 -10.45 -1.39
N PHE A 487 5.39 -10.97 -2.58
CA PHE A 487 4.98 -10.42 -3.88
C PHE A 487 4.09 -11.39 -4.67
N ASN A 488 3.50 -12.39 -3.98
CA ASN A 488 2.77 -13.49 -4.61
C ASN A 488 3.69 -14.34 -5.53
N ALA A 489 3.13 -15.21 -6.38
CA ALA A 489 3.91 -16.04 -7.30
C ALA A 489 3.18 -16.31 -8.63
N GLY A 490 3.88 -16.97 -9.55
CA GLY A 490 3.35 -17.41 -10.84
C GLY A 490 3.01 -16.25 -11.79
N PRO A 491 2.12 -16.46 -12.79
CA PRO A 491 1.84 -15.45 -13.82
C PRO A 491 1.30 -14.12 -13.29
N ARG A 492 0.66 -14.14 -12.10
CA ARG A 492 0.12 -12.96 -11.40
C ARG A 492 1.09 -12.34 -10.38
N ILE A 493 2.36 -12.74 -10.34
CA ILE A 493 3.39 -12.13 -9.48
C ILE A 493 3.42 -10.60 -9.62
N CYS A 494 3.71 -9.89 -8.53
CA CYS A 494 3.75 -8.44 -8.51
C CYS A 494 4.70 -7.89 -9.58
N LEU A 495 4.18 -6.98 -10.41
CA LEU A 495 4.96 -6.34 -11.47
C LEU A 495 5.94 -5.29 -10.90
N GLY A 496 5.54 -4.62 -9.82
CA GLY A 496 6.33 -3.59 -9.14
C GLY A 496 7.28 -4.12 -8.07
N GLN A 497 7.61 -5.42 -8.06
CA GLN A 497 8.44 -6.02 -7.01
C GLN A 497 9.77 -5.28 -6.79
N GLN A 498 10.51 -5.02 -7.87
CA GLN A 498 11.81 -4.34 -7.77
C GLN A 498 11.64 -2.87 -7.37
N PHE A 499 10.60 -2.21 -7.89
CA PHE A 499 10.26 -0.84 -7.53
C PHE A 499 10.01 -0.71 -6.01
N ALA A 500 9.17 -1.57 -5.44
CA ALA A 500 8.86 -1.57 -4.01
C ALA A 500 10.12 -1.82 -3.15
N TYR A 501 11.00 -2.73 -3.56
CA TYR A 501 12.25 -2.96 -2.85
C TYR A 501 13.16 -1.73 -2.89
N HIS A 502 13.32 -1.07 -4.03
CA HIS A 502 14.15 0.13 -4.14
C HIS A 502 13.55 1.30 -3.35
N GLU A 503 12.26 1.55 -3.51
CA GLU A 503 11.55 2.63 -2.81
C GLU A 503 11.65 2.47 -1.29
N ALA A 504 11.37 1.27 -0.76
CA ALA A 504 11.49 0.98 0.67
C ALA A 504 12.94 1.08 1.17
N SER A 505 13.90 0.52 0.42
CA SER A 505 15.33 0.57 0.78
C SER A 505 15.84 2.00 0.80
N PHE A 506 15.51 2.78 -0.23
CA PHE A 506 15.90 4.18 -0.35
C PHE A 506 15.37 5.00 0.82
N PHE A 507 14.07 4.89 1.11
CA PHE A 507 13.47 5.63 2.22
C PHE A 507 14.09 5.23 3.57
N LEU A 508 14.29 3.93 3.82
CA LEU A 508 14.91 3.45 5.06
C LEU A 508 16.35 3.96 5.22
N VAL A 509 17.15 3.98 4.14
CA VAL A 509 18.50 4.55 4.16
C VAL A 509 18.47 6.01 4.60
N ARG A 510 17.65 6.84 3.96
CA ARG A 510 17.55 8.28 4.28
C ARG A 510 16.97 8.52 5.68
N LEU A 511 15.99 7.71 6.08
CA LEU A 511 15.40 7.74 7.42
C LEU A 511 16.45 7.45 8.50
N LEU A 512 17.23 6.39 8.32
CA LEU A 512 18.31 5.97 9.24
C LEU A 512 19.59 6.78 9.09
N GLN A 513 19.74 7.63 8.07
CA GLN A 513 20.72 8.71 8.07
C GLN A 513 20.23 9.87 8.95
N THR A 514 18.93 10.17 8.89
CA THR A 514 18.30 11.33 9.53
C THR A 514 18.01 11.15 11.02
N PHE A 515 17.60 9.96 11.45
CA PHE A 515 17.18 9.67 12.83
C PHE A 515 18.00 8.55 13.44
N SER A 516 18.42 8.75 14.69
CA SER A 516 19.31 7.85 15.44
C SER A 516 18.58 6.84 16.32
N SER A 517 17.33 7.11 16.68
CA SER A 517 16.52 6.20 17.52
C SER A 517 15.04 6.35 17.21
N PHE A 518 14.30 5.27 17.49
CA PHE A 518 12.88 5.11 17.21
C PHE A 518 12.20 4.61 18.49
N SER A 519 11.05 5.19 18.83
CA SER A 519 10.27 4.77 19.99
C SER A 519 8.79 4.90 19.69
N LEU A 520 8.00 3.92 20.14
CA LEU A 520 6.54 4.00 20.04
C LEU A 520 6.01 5.10 20.96
N ALA A 521 4.94 5.78 20.54
CA ALA A 521 4.26 6.83 21.28
C ALA A 521 2.84 6.36 21.66
N PRO A 522 2.68 5.42 22.61
CA PRO A 522 1.37 4.90 22.98
C PRO A 522 0.43 5.98 23.56
N ASP A 523 0.99 7.05 24.12
CA ASP A 523 0.25 8.23 24.60
C ASP A 523 -0.38 9.07 23.47
N ALA A 524 0.12 8.93 22.24
CA ALA A 524 -0.42 9.57 21.05
C ALA A 524 -1.42 8.68 20.28
N GLN A 525 -1.47 7.38 20.61
CA GLN A 525 -2.33 6.40 19.97
C GLN A 525 -3.77 6.50 20.48
N PRO A 526 -4.80 6.51 19.61
CA PRO A 526 -6.18 6.53 20.06
C PRO A 526 -6.54 5.33 20.95
N GLU A 527 -7.20 5.57 22.09
CA GLU A 527 -7.46 4.55 23.11
C GLU A 527 -8.22 3.33 22.55
N SER A 528 -9.21 3.58 21.69
CA SER A 528 -9.99 2.54 21.01
C SER A 528 -9.21 1.66 20.04
N THR A 529 -7.94 2.01 19.76
CA THR A 529 -7.06 1.31 18.81
C THR A 529 -5.82 0.71 19.47
N GLN A 530 -5.73 0.77 20.81
CA GLN A 530 -4.66 0.11 21.55
C GLN A 530 -5.00 -1.38 21.77
N PRO A 531 -4.01 -2.28 21.74
CA PRO A 531 -4.23 -3.68 22.06
C PRO A 531 -4.92 -3.86 23.42
N PRO A 532 -6.04 -4.60 23.49
CA PRO A 532 -6.73 -4.81 24.75
C PRO A 532 -5.89 -5.71 25.67
N ALA A 533 -6.04 -5.54 26.99
CA ALA A 533 -5.29 -6.31 27.99
C ALA A 533 -5.45 -7.83 27.84
N SER A 534 -6.57 -8.30 27.29
CA SER A 534 -6.82 -9.72 26.98
C SER A 534 -5.85 -10.32 25.97
N TRP A 535 -5.16 -9.50 25.16
CA TRP A 535 -4.17 -10.01 24.21
C TRP A 535 -2.97 -10.64 24.90
N LYS A 536 -2.62 -10.26 26.14
CA LYS A 536 -1.48 -10.86 26.87
C LYS A 536 -1.58 -12.38 27.03
N SER A 537 -2.79 -12.93 27.00
CA SER A 537 -3.08 -14.37 27.05
C SER A 537 -3.38 -15.00 25.68
N ALA A 538 -3.26 -14.23 24.59
CA ALA A 538 -3.51 -14.71 23.24
C ALA A 538 -2.37 -15.59 22.71
N ARG A 539 -2.61 -16.25 21.58
CA ARG A 539 -1.64 -17.17 20.97
C ARG A 539 -0.65 -16.42 20.08
N GLY A 540 0.60 -16.88 20.07
CA GLY A 540 1.62 -16.45 19.11
C GLY A 540 1.97 -14.98 19.24
N THR A 541 2.22 -14.30 18.11
CA THR A 541 2.65 -12.90 18.10
C THR A 541 1.59 -11.95 18.64
N GLN A 542 0.30 -12.32 18.62
CA GLN A 542 -0.77 -11.46 19.14
C GLN A 542 -0.54 -11.05 20.60
N ALA A 543 0.08 -11.91 21.42
CA ALA A 543 0.33 -11.59 22.82
C ALA A 543 1.42 -10.55 23.08
N THR A 544 2.28 -10.31 22.09
CA THR A 544 3.40 -9.38 22.19
C THR A 544 3.19 -8.11 21.38
N GLU A 545 2.11 -8.03 20.59
CA GLU A 545 1.84 -6.87 19.74
C GLU A 545 1.46 -5.63 20.55
N LYS A 546 2.11 -4.52 20.24
CA LYS A 546 1.87 -3.21 20.86
C LYS A 546 0.95 -2.29 20.03
N ILE A 547 0.54 -2.76 18.85
CA ILE A 547 -0.42 -2.09 17.97
C ILE A 547 -1.54 -3.04 17.55
N MET A 548 -2.73 -2.51 17.31
CA MET A 548 -3.80 -3.30 16.72
C MET A 548 -3.67 -3.36 15.19
N LEU A 549 -3.56 -4.57 14.65
CA LEU A 549 -3.52 -4.76 13.20
C LEU A 549 -4.92 -4.60 12.59
N GLY A 550 -5.00 -3.76 11.57
CA GLY A 550 -6.13 -3.61 10.68
C GLY A 550 -5.83 -4.23 9.32
N ARG A 551 -6.90 -4.44 8.54
CA ARG A 551 -6.75 -4.76 7.13
C ARG A 551 -7.88 -4.16 6.31
N HIS A 552 -7.51 -3.57 5.18
CA HIS A 552 -8.37 -3.45 4.02
C HIS A 552 -7.85 -4.46 2.98
N LEU A 553 -7.51 -4.03 1.76
CA LEU A 553 -6.71 -4.85 0.85
C LEU A 553 -5.30 -5.09 1.38
N THR A 554 -4.71 -4.11 2.08
CA THR A 554 -3.44 -4.26 2.77
C THR A 554 -3.59 -4.16 4.30
N MET A 555 -2.56 -4.60 5.01
CA MET A 555 -2.43 -4.43 6.46
C MET A 555 -2.01 -3.01 6.83
N PHE A 556 -2.50 -2.55 7.97
CA PHE A 556 -2.17 -1.25 8.54
C PHE A 556 -2.26 -1.31 10.08
N SER A 557 -1.66 -0.35 10.78
CA SER A 557 -1.88 -0.10 12.20
C SER A 557 -3.17 0.69 12.40
N LYS A 558 -4.16 0.13 13.11
CA LYS A 558 -5.41 0.83 13.42
C LYS A 558 -5.10 2.08 14.22
N GLY A 559 -5.68 3.22 13.82
CA GLY A 559 -5.42 4.51 14.48
C GLY A 559 -4.08 5.16 14.15
N GLY A 560 -3.29 4.58 13.23
CA GLY A 560 -1.95 5.06 12.87
C GLY A 560 -0.84 4.30 13.58
N LEU A 561 0.41 4.55 13.19
CA LEU A 561 1.60 4.12 13.92
C LEU A 561 2.29 5.35 14.48
N TRP A 562 1.98 5.67 15.75
CA TRP A 562 2.52 6.85 16.39
C TRP A 562 3.91 6.59 16.97
N VAL A 563 4.89 7.41 16.57
CA VAL A 563 6.29 7.26 16.98
C VAL A 563 6.94 8.61 17.31
N ARG A 564 7.97 8.53 18.15
CA ARG A 564 8.96 9.58 18.35
C ARG A 564 10.30 9.10 17.82
N MET A 565 10.99 9.98 17.11
CA MET A 565 12.31 9.70 16.57
C MET A 565 13.27 10.81 16.98
N LYS A 566 14.51 10.46 17.32
CA LYS A 566 15.54 11.44 17.66
C LYS A 566 16.33 11.81 16.41
N PRO A 567 16.27 13.07 15.93
CA PRO A 567 17.14 13.51 14.85
C PRO A 567 18.60 13.28 15.22
N VAL A 568 19.43 12.90 14.25
CA VAL A 568 20.88 12.94 14.42
C VAL A 568 21.27 14.40 14.63
N ALA A 569 22.15 14.66 15.59
CA ALA A 569 22.70 16.01 15.75
C ALA A 569 23.27 16.46 14.41
N ALA A 570 22.91 17.65 13.95
CA ALA A 570 23.43 18.17 12.70
C ALA A 570 24.96 18.18 12.79
N GLU A 571 25.64 17.38 11.96
CA GLU A 571 27.05 17.64 11.69
C GLU A 571 27.10 19.06 11.10
N PRO A 572 27.96 19.96 11.61
CA PRO A 572 28.08 21.28 11.03
C PRO A 572 28.41 21.11 9.55
N LEU A 573 27.56 21.65 8.67
CA LEU A 573 27.60 21.41 7.21
C LEU A 573 28.97 21.70 6.59
N CYS A 574 29.78 22.51 7.28
CA CYS A 574 31.23 22.64 7.08
C CYS A 574 31.87 23.02 8.43
N PRO A 575 32.52 22.12 9.19
CA PRO A 575 33.11 22.48 10.47
C PRO A 575 34.17 23.58 10.35
N ASP A 576 34.90 23.59 9.23
CA ASP A 576 35.99 24.51 8.92
C ASP A 576 35.53 25.83 8.30
N TYR A 577 34.25 25.97 7.95
CA TYR A 577 33.73 27.16 7.28
C TYR A 577 32.60 27.81 8.07
N ARG A 578 32.57 29.13 8.00
CA ARG A 578 31.47 30.00 8.37
C ARG A 578 30.63 30.23 7.11
N VAL A 579 29.36 29.84 7.19
CA VAL A 579 28.41 29.93 6.07
C VAL A 579 27.39 31.02 6.38
N PHE A 580 27.16 31.89 5.40
CA PHE A 580 26.12 32.90 5.43
C PHE A 580 25.11 32.59 4.31
N ALA A 581 23.88 32.27 4.68
CA ALA A 581 22.80 31.97 3.75
C ALA A 581 21.90 33.20 3.55
N THR A 582 21.38 33.41 2.35
CA THR A 582 20.61 34.62 2.06
C THR A 582 19.31 34.34 1.32
N SER A 583 18.20 35.01 1.65
CA SER A 583 16.89 34.79 1.01
C SER A 583 16.06 36.07 0.98
N ARG A 584 15.10 36.18 0.06
CA ARG A 584 14.10 37.26 0.08
C ARG A 584 13.15 37.16 1.28
N ARG A 585 12.97 35.96 1.83
CA ARG A 585 12.09 35.69 2.96
C ARG A 585 12.87 34.87 3.98
N LEU A 586 13.09 35.41 5.18
CA LEU A 586 13.85 34.69 6.21
C LEU A 586 13.11 33.46 6.74
N GLU A 587 11.78 33.46 6.70
CA GLU A 587 10.92 32.32 7.08
C GLU A 587 11.26 31.04 6.30
N THR A 588 11.84 31.16 5.09
CA THR A 588 12.26 29.99 4.32
C THR A 588 13.62 29.43 4.76
N MET A 589 14.32 30.10 5.69
CA MET A 589 15.68 29.79 6.15
C MET A 589 15.74 29.28 7.60
N ASP A 590 14.60 29.09 8.27
CA ASP A 590 14.54 28.71 9.68
C ASP A 590 15.36 27.43 9.98
N GLU A 591 15.35 26.47 9.05
CA GLU A 591 16.11 25.22 9.16
C GLU A 591 17.63 25.45 9.12
N LEU A 592 18.12 26.46 8.39
CA LEU A 592 19.55 26.81 8.31
C LEU A 592 19.99 27.56 9.57
N SER A 593 19.19 28.50 10.03
CA SER A 593 19.43 29.21 11.30
C SER A 593 19.50 28.24 12.47
N ALA A 594 18.60 27.24 12.51
CA ALA A 594 18.56 26.21 13.55
C ALA A 594 19.81 25.31 13.61
N ILE A 595 20.56 25.17 12.51
CA ILE A 595 21.84 24.43 12.47
C ILE A 595 23.07 25.34 12.61
N GLY A 596 22.87 26.60 13.01
CA GLY A 596 23.93 27.56 13.30
C GLY A 596 24.51 28.26 12.06
N ILE A 597 23.82 28.22 10.92
CA ILE A 597 24.17 29.01 9.74
C ILE A 597 23.58 30.41 9.89
N GLU A 598 24.38 31.45 9.65
CA GLU A 598 23.91 32.83 9.73
C GLU A 598 23.07 33.18 8.50
N THR A 599 21.85 33.68 8.71
CA THR A 599 20.90 33.94 7.62
C THR A 599 20.62 35.43 7.45
N PHE A 600 20.55 35.92 6.21
CA PHE A 600 20.30 37.33 5.89
C PHE A 600 19.24 37.52 4.81
N VAL A 601 18.65 38.71 4.77
CA VAL A 601 17.75 39.09 3.68
C VAL A 601 18.58 39.54 2.47
N LEU A 602 18.30 38.95 1.31
CA LEU A 602 18.89 39.39 0.03
C LEU A 602 17.87 39.26 -1.11
N ASP A 603 17.66 40.35 -1.83
CA ASP A 603 17.06 40.34 -3.16
C ASP A 603 18.15 40.57 -4.20
N VAL A 604 18.44 39.55 -5.01
CA VAL A 604 19.46 39.62 -6.06
C VAL A 604 19.08 40.55 -7.21
N THR A 605 17.82 40.99 -7.29
CA THR A 605 17.35 41.97 -8.28
C THR A 605 17.46 43.41 -7.77
N ASP A 606 17.87 43.61 -6.52
CA ASP A 606 18.07 44.93 -5.92
C ASP A 606 19.55 45.18 -5.57
N GLY A 607 20.17 46.12 -6.30
CA GLY A 607 21.57 46.50 -6.11
C GLY A 607 21.87 47.15 -4.75
N GLU A 608 20.89 47.75 -4.07
CA GLU A 608 21.09 48.27 -2.71
C GLU A 608 21.19 47.14 -1.69
N THR A 609 20.28 46.17 -1.76
CA THR A 609 20.33 44.99 -0.89
C THR A 609 21.63 44.19 -1.09
N ILE A 610 22.11 44.05 -2.33
CA ILE A 610 23.41 43.40 -2.62
C ILE A 610 24.58 44.13 -1.95
N ARG A 611 24.63 45.46 -2.05
CA ARG A 611 25.70 46.27 -1.45
C ARG A 611 25.68 46.20 0.07
N SER A 612 24.49 46.35 0.66
CA SER A 612 24.29 46.22 2.11
C SER A 612 24.78 44.86 2.61
N MET A 613 24.45 43.78 1.89
CA MET A 613 24.92 42.44 2.23
C MET A 613 26.44 42.31 2.12
N LYS A 614 27.04 42.86 1.05
CA LYS A 614 28.50 42.85 0.89
C LYS A 614 29.19 43.57 2.04
N ASP A 615 28.66 44.69 2.51
CA ASP A 615 29.25 45.45 3.62
C ASP A 615 29.08 44.71 4.95
N GLU A 616 27.91 44.11 5.20
CA GLU A 616 27.65 43.29 6.39
C GLU A 616 28.57 42.06 6.46
N ILE A 617 28.73 41.33 5.35
CA ILE A 617 29.68 40.21 5.28
C ILE A 617 31.10 40.72 5.47
N SER A 618 31.52 41.76 4.74
CA SER A 618 32.84 42.36 4.87
C SER A 618 33.16 42.76 6.32
N ALA A 619 32.19 43.30 7.08
CA ALA A 619 32.38 43.65 8.48
C ALA A 619 32.57 42.40 9.37
N ARG A 620 31.84 41.32 9.10
CA ARG A 620 31.90 40.06 9.88
C ARG A 620 33.10 39.19 9.56
N THR A 621 33.64 39.32 8.35
CA THR A 621 34.70 38.45 7.82
C THR A 621 36.08 39.11 7.80
N GLY A 622 36.20 40.34 8.30
CA GLY A 622 37.44 41.11 8.22
C GLY A 622 37.81 41.50 6.78
N GLY A 623 36.80 41.62 5.92
CA GLY A 623 36.95 42.07 4.54
C GLY A 623 37.34 40.97 3.55
N SER A 624 37.16 39.69 3.87
CA SER A 624 37.49 38.58 2.95
C SER A 624 36.31 37.64 2.74
N LEU A 625 36.26 36.99 1.57
CA LEU A 625 35.27 35.96 1.25
C LEU A 625 35.95 34.91 0.37
N ASP A 626 35.83 33.63 0.73
CA ASP A 626 36.52 32.55 0.03
C ASP A 626 35.70 32.00 -1.13
N ILE A 627 34.38 31.86 -0.95
CA ILE A 627 33.48 31.30 -1.96
C ILE A 627 32.18 32.09 -1.99
N LEU A 628 31.82 32.55 -3.19
CA LEU A 628 30.50 33.09 -3.53
C LEU A 628 29.72 32.03 -4.31
N VAL A 629 28.64 31.50 -3.73
CA VAL A 629 27.73 30.58 -4.42
C VAL A 629 26.43 31.32 -4.74
N ASN A 630 26.21 31.61 -6.02
CA ASN A 630 24.93 32.15 -6.47
C ASN A 630 24.05 31.04 -7.05
N ASN A 631 22.95 30.75 -6.36
CA ASN A 631 21.92 29.81 -6.79
C ASN A 631 20.52 30.47 -6.79
N ALA A 632 20.44 31.81 -6.83
CA ALA A 632 19.16 32.48 -7.03
C ALA A 632 18.69 32.21 -8.46
N GLY A 633 17.49 31.64 -8.58
CA GLY A 633 16.92 31.30 -9.86
C GLY A 633 15.39 31.27 -9.84
N ARG A 634 14.77 31.75 -10.92
CA ARG A 634 13.37 31.49 -11.28
C ARG A 634 13.33 30.42 -12.36
N ALA A 635 12.46 29.44 -12.21
CA ALA A 635 12.09 28.53 -13.29
C ALA A 635 10.96 29.16 -14.13
N PRO A 636 10.89 28.90 -15.45
CA PRO A 636 9.77 29.34 -16.26
C PRO A 636 8.48 28.64 -15.78
N PRO A 637 7.40 29.39 -15.50
CA PRO A 637 6.17 28.83 -14.93
C PRO A 637 5.31 28.05 -15.93
N ALA A 638 5.57 28.18 -17.24
CA ALA A 638 4.77 27.59 -18.31
C ALA A 638 5.62 27.26 -19.55
N ALA A 639 4.99 26.62 -20.55
CA ALA A 639 5.59 26.40 -21.86
C ALA A 639 5.89 27.75 -22.56
N VAL A 640 6.93 27.78 -23.40
CA VAL A 640 7.41 29.02 -24.05
C VAL A 640 6.33 29.75 -24.84
N SER A 641 5.35 29.02 -25.40
CA SER A 641 4.21 29.59 -26.12
C SER A 641 3.25 30.40 -25.24
N ASP A 642 3.26 30.15 -23.93
CA ASP A 642 2.27 30.63 -22.97
C ASP A 642 2.90 31.56 -21.92
N LEU A 643 4.18 31.92 -22.08
CA LEU A 643 4.89 32.81 -21.16
C LEU A 643 4.55 34.27 -21.42
N ASP A 644 4.16 34.99 -20.37
CA ASP A 644 4.08 36.45 -20.42
C ASP A 644 5.49 37.05 -20.49
N MET A 645 5.70 38.04 -21.36
CA MET A 645 7.00 38.70 -21.51
C MET A 645 7.48 39.41 -20.24
N SER A 646 6.57 39.77 -19.32
CA SER A 646 6.92 40.27 -17.99
C SER A 646 7.58 39.19 -17.11
N ASP A 647 7.09 37.95 -17.16
CA ASP A 647 7.71 36.81 -16.47
C ASP A 647 9.06 36.47 -17.07
N VAL A 648 9.18 36.54 -18.40
CA VAL A 648 10.46 36.37 -19.10
C VAL A 648 11.48 37.43 -18.64
N ARG A 649 11.08 38.71 -18.56
CA ARG A 649 11.97 39.77 -18.05
C ARG A 649 12.37 39.52 -16.59
N ALA A 650 11.43 39.17 -15.72
CA ALA A 650 11.72 38.86 -14.32
C ALA A 650 12.68 37.67 -14.16
N LEU A 651 12.61 36.70 -15.08
CA LEU A 651 13.52 35.57 -15.16
C LEU A 651 14.95 36.02 -15.56
N PHE A 652 15.09 36.94 -16.51
CA PHE A 652 16.39 37.54 -16.86
C PHE A 652 16.95 38.41 -15.73
N GLU A 653 16.13 39.23 -15.06
CA GLU A 653 16.53 40.00 -13.88
C GLU A 653 17.10 39.10 -12.78
N THR A 654 16.41 37.98 -12.50
CA THR A 654 16.84 37.07 -11.43
C THR A 654 18.01 36.17 -11.84
N ASN A 655 17.99 35.58 -13.04
CA ASN A 655 18.90 34.49 -13.41
C ASN A 655 20.14 34.97 -14.18
N LEU A 656 20.10 36.16 -14.79
CA LEU A 656 21.22 36.72 -15.55
C LEU A 656 21.80 37.96 -14.86
N PHE A 657 21.00 39.02 -14.69
CA PHE A 657 21.49 40.29 -14.17
C PHE A 657 21.84 40.21 -12.69
N GLY A 658 20.99 39.58 -11.87
CA GLY A 658 21.26 39.38 -10.44
C GLY A 658 22.62 38.72 -10.17
N PRO A 659 22.95 37.58 -10.80
CA PRO A 659 24.27 36.98 -10.67
C PRO A 659 25.42 37.85 -11.13
N MET A 660 25.27 38.58 -12.23
CA MET A 660 26.31 39.52 -12.67
C MET A 660 26.54 40.64 -11.64
N CYS A 661 25.47 41.22 -11.10
CA CYS A 661 25.54 42.25 -10.06
C CYS A 661 26.19 41.72 -8.78
N MET A 662 25.79 40.53 -8.31
CA MET A 662 26.40 39.87 -7.15
C MET A 662 27.90 39.67 -7.35
N VAL A 663 28.31 39.12 -8.49
CA VAL A 663 29.73 38.92 -8.80
C VAL A 663 30.47 40.25 -8.83
N GLN A 664 29.95 41.27 -9.51
CA GLN A 664 30.60 42.59 -9.57
C GLN A 664 30.80 43.23 -8.18
N GLN A 665 29.86 43.06 -7.26
CA GLN A 665 29.94 43.65 -5.93
C GLN A 665 30.87 42.89 -4.98
N PHE A 666 30.90 41.56 -5.05
CA PHE A 666 31.68 40.72 -4.13
C PHE A 666 33.09 40.37 -4.66
N LEU A 667 33.34 40.46 -5.97
CA LEU A 667 34.67 40.23 -6.58
C LEU A 667 35.80 41.11 -6.01
N PRO A 668 35.56 42.40 -5.63
CA PRO A 668 36.60 43.23 -5.04
C PRO A 668 37.05 42.82 -3.63
N LEU A 669 36.32 41.93 -2.94
CA LEU A 669 36.80 41.38 -1.68
C LEU A 669 38.02 40.48 -1.95
N PRO A 670 39.12 40.60 -1.19
CA PRO A 670 40.28 39.72 -1.34
C PRO A 670 39.88 38.25 -1.24
N TYR A 671 39.97 37.55 -2.38
CA TYR A 671 39.99 36.10 -2.45
C TYR A 671 41.33 35.61 -1.91
N CYS A 672 41.33 34.87 -0.81
CA CYS A 672 42.56 34.26 -0.28
C CYS A 672 42.92 32.99 -1.08
N PHE A 673 43.35 33.16 -2.34
CA PHE A 673 43.88 32.04 -3.13
C PHE A 673 45.29 31.67 -2.61
N ARG A 674 45.39 30.90 -1.52
CA ARG A 674 46.63 30.20 -1.17
C ARG A 674 46.71 28.89 -1.93
N GLU A 675 47.82 28.67 -2.64
CA GLU A 675 48.17 27.58 -3.58
C GLU A 675 47.99 26.11 -3.12
N SER A 676 47.29 25.81 -2.03
CA SER A 676 47.21 24.44 -1.48
C SER A 676 46.05 23.56 -2.01
N VAL A 677 45.12 24.08 -2.80
CA VAL A 677 43.90 23.31 -3.20
C VAL A 677 44.01 22.74 -4.62
N ARG A 678 45.14 22.08 -4.95
CA ARG A 678 45.31 21.38 -6.24
C ARG A 678 45.26 19.85 -6.16
N SER A 679 44.99 19.24 -5.00
CA SER A 679 45.04 17.77 -4.89
C SER A 679 43.79 17.03 -4.39
N GLU A 680 42.67 17.65 -4.02
CA GLU A 680 41.57 16.87 -3.37
C GLU A 680 40.14 17.01 -3.93
N TYR A 681 39.86 17.84 -4.93
CA TYR A 681 38.50 17.86 -5.53
C TYR A 681 38.45 17.19 -6.90
N GLY A 682 38.43 15.85 -6.86
CA GLY A 682 37.90 15.04 -7.94
C GLY A 682 36.36 15.08 -7.93
N GLN A 683 35.79 15.70 -8.96
CA GLN A 683 34.42 15.54 -9.47
C GLN A 683 33.33 15.15 -8.44
N SER A 684 32.63 16.13 -7.85
CA SER A 684 31.28 15.94 -7.34
C SER A 684 30.30 16.83 -8.12
N ARG A 685 29.43 16.21 -8.91
CA ARG A 685 28.32 16.88 -9.60
C ARG A 685 27.08 16.95 -8.69
N SER A 686 26.39 18.08 -8.80
CA SER A 686 24.97 18.35 -8.49
C SER A 686 24.44 17.93 -7.11
N HIS A 687 24.48 18.87 -6.16
CA HIS A 687 23.53 18.90 -5.05
C HIS A 687 22.35 19.78 -5.47
N SER A 688 21.14 19.21 -5.52
CA SER A 688 19.87 19.94 -5.59
C SER A 688 19.60 20.57 -4.21
N ALA A 689 20.34 21.64 -3.91
CA ALA A 689 20.07 22.47 -2.75
C ALA A 689 18.85 23.36 -3.01
N VAL A 690 18.05 23.59 -1.98
CA VAL A 690 17.08 24.69 -1.93
C VAL A 690 17.78 25.97 -2.41
N ALA A 691 17.17 26.64 -3.39
CA ALA A 691 17.75 27.74 -4.15
C ALA A 691 17.94 29.00 -3.28
N ILE A 692 19.11 29.10 -2.66
CA ILE A 692 19.46 30.14 -1.69
C ILE A 692 20.90 30.55 -2.03
N PRO A 693 21.17 31.83 -2.34
CA PRO A 693 22.54 32.30 -2.46
C PRO A 693 23.27 32.14 -1.12
N CYS A 694 24.45 31.52 -1.16
CA CYS A 694 25.29 31.25 0.00
C CYS A 694 26.66 31.91 -0.17
N LEU A 695 27.17 32.50 0.90
CA LEU A 695 28.49 33.10 1.02
C LEU A 695 29.28 32.28 2.05
N ILE A 696 30.51 31.89 1.75
CA ILE A 696 31.29 30.97 2.59
C ILE A 696 32.68 31.56 2.85
N GLN A 697 33.08 31.59 4.12
CA GLN A 697 34.42 31.98 4.58
C GLN A 697 34.99 30.89 5.48
N ARG A 698 36.27 30.58 5.41
CA ARG A 698 36.95 29.65 6.33
C ARG A 698 37.08 30.28 7.72
N LYS A 699 36.88 29.48 8.77
CA LYS A 699 36.98 29.91 10.18
C LYS A 699 38.41 30.23 10.60
#